data_AF-A0A3M2ERJ0-F1
#
_entry.id   AF-A0A3M2ERJ0-F1
#
_cell.length_a   1.000
_cell.length_b   1.000
_cell.length_c   1.000
_cell.angle_alpha   90.00
_cell.angle_beta   90.00
_cell.angle_gamma   90.00
#
_symmetry.space_group_name_H-M   'P 1'
#
loop_
_entity.id
_entity.type
_entity.pdbx_description
1 polymer ?
#
loop_
_entity_poly.entity_id
_entity_poly.type
_entity_poly.pdbx_seq_one_letter_code
_entity_poly.pdbx_strand_id
1 'polypeptide(L)'
;MKRRRPLRERGGKINLIPGGAGILLSLLLLSACGGNRTPLSNADKVSESPASSKGVSKRSVKSTELDPYTQLIVRFTKGFRLPKPKFSLFDSGSEEIIDYKKYGRFHGVGTNEFRYEITDYEGLRKAVGEGIPPNEDGVKNDPAYREMAEKNLLGVTHWDAFKTGDPHRAFFIWATAPEDPGVRSYFIAEALERGGLIRQAVRAYYASIVQFPRTAVWSASGDFVWYTAPVAMAAIRRLCNDYPEMGLEYKGGEITIENGHDVDLDNDIIKVDPGKIVKRDPTKRFRPIDLTSRKIVERRGEGTVQLIRYDNGHWRMLVDGKPFVVRGVTYAPTKVGLGPFTDPRFASDWMFRDENKNGRIDAPYDAWVDKNGNGEQDEGEEAVGDFQLMKEMGINAIRLYAGNKPGEPGYDSSDINAPLLRELYEKFGIRVIMGDFLGAYTVGSGATWEEGTDYTNPQHLANMKRTVREKVEALKDEPFLLMWLLGNENNMPMTEAHTNATRTNAGAYPEAYARFVNEVAEMIHELDPNHPVAIGNLETYLTKEYNRFSPEIDVFGVNAYRGGKGFGDLFREIQRSFDRPVLVTEYGCDAYFEGRGEDQVGQASYHEYALRDIVLNQAAGPRAGNSIGGVIFEWLDEWWKNTKGGVEPGIVHDTHSEAAMPFPDGLAHEEWFGIVGQGSGKHSPFERRLRKAYFMYRSYWGT
;
A
#
# COMPACT_ATOMS: atom_id res chain seq x y z
N MET A 1 -27.31 35.37 -13.24
CA MET A 1 -28.31 34.27 -13.14
C MET A 1 -27.62 33.04 -12.57
N LYS A 2 -27.98 32.57 -11.36
CA LYS A 2 -27.43 31.32 -10.80
C LYS A 2 -28.16 30.13 -11.45
N ARG A 3 -27.44 29.28 -12.20
CA ARG A 3 -28.01 28.00 -12.70
C ARG A 3 -28.16 27.03 -11.51
N ARG A 4 -29.34 26.41 -11.37
CA ARG A 4 -29.63 25.44 -10.32
C ARG A 4 -28.87 24.13 -10.62
N ARG A 5 -28.26 23.52 -9.60
CA ARG A 5 -27.79 22.12 -9.66
C ARG A 5 -29.02 21.21 -9.88
N PRO A 6 -28.94 20.14 -10.70
CA PRO A 6 -29.99 19.13 -10.74
C PRO A 6 -29.91 18.27 -9.47
N LEU A 7 -31.06 17.98 -8.84
CA LEU A 7 -31.13 16.87 -7.89
C LEU A 7 -31.01 15.57 -8.67
N ARG A 8 -30.12 14.67 -8.24
CA ARG A 8 -30.15 13.24 -8.60
C ARG A 8 -30.73 12.45 -7.44
N GLU A 9 -31.48 11.39 -7.77
CA GLU A 9 -32.16 10.55 -6.79
C GLU A 9 -31.16 9.69 -6.00
N ARG A 10 -31.50 9.38 -4.75
CA ARG A 10 -30.68 8.52 -3.88
C ARG A 10 -30.97 7.06 -4.19
N GLY A 11 -29.99 6.31 -4.69
CA GLY A 11 -30.09 4.87 -4.89
C GLY A 11 -28.77 4.16 -4.64
N GLY A 12 -28.82 3.02 -3.93
CA GLY A 12 -27.72 2.05 -3.79
C GLY A 12 -26.48 2.51 -3.01
N LYS A 13 -26.29 2.02 -1.79
CA LYS A 13 -25.00 2.12 -1.07
C LYS A 13 -24.08 0.97 -1.47
N ILE A 14 -22.79 1.26 -1.68
CA ILE A 14 -21.62 0.63 -1.02
C ILE A 14 -20.32 1.05 -1.72
N ASN A 15 -19.25 1.04 -0.94
CA ASN A 15 -17.91 1.47 -1.27
C ASN A 15 -17.17 0.41 -2.10
N LEU A 16 -16.91 0.70 -3.37
CA LEU A 16 -15.89 0.02 -4.17
C LEU A 16 -14.90 1.08 -4.64
N ILE A 17 -13.84 1.27 -3.85
CA ILE A 17 -12.75 2.21 -4.13
C ILE A 17 -11.72 1.49 -5.02
N PRO A 18 -11.51 1.89 -6.29
CA PRO A 18 -10.44 1.35 -7.11
C PRO A 18 -9.14 2.04 -6.73
N GLY A 19 -8.47 1.52 -5.70
CA GLY A 19 -7.10 1.86 -5.32
C GLY A 19 -6.72 3.35 -5.32
N GLY A 20 -7.33 4.12 -4.42
CA GLY A 20 -7.02 5.53 -4.20
C GLY A 20 -8.09 6.21 -3.33
N ALA A 21 -7.75 6.41 -2.05
CA ALA A 21 -8.51 7.04 -0.94
C ALA A 21 -9.97 6.56 -0.67
N GLY A 22 -10.36 6.57 0.61
CA GLY A 22 -11.71 6.22 1.07
C GLY A 22 -12.18 7.12 2.21
N ILE A 23 -13.51 7.23 2.39
CA ILE A 23 -14.20 7.71 3.60
C ILE A 23 -15.71 7.29 3.59
N LEU A 24 -16.14 6.76 4.76
CA LEU A 24 -17.43 6.42 5.42
C LEU A 24 -18.87 6.40 4.77
N LEU A 25 -19.66 5.33 5.08
CA LEU A 25 -20.82 5.28 6.05
C LEU A 25 -22.06 4.34 5.76
N SER A 26 -21.97 3.10 6.28
CA SER A 26 -22.97 2.24 7.01
C SER A 26 -24.47 2.09 6.62
N LEU A 27 -25.01 0.84 6.52
CA LEU A 27 -26.16 0.26 7.30
C LEU A 27 -26.96 -0.92 6.64
N LEU A 28 -26.98 -2.09 7.34
CA LEU A 28 -28.08 -3.08 7.57
C LEU A 28 -28.70 -3.98 6.45
N LEU A 29 -28.50 -5.33 6.51
CA LEU A 29 -29.49 -6.39 6.92
C LEU A 29 -29.26 -7.85 6.39
N LEU A 30 -28.93 -8.77 7.32
CA LEU A 30 -29.44 -10.16 7.52
C LEU A 30 -29.62 -11.21 6.38
N SER A 31 -28.87 -12.34 6.46
CA SER A 31 -29.36 -13.70 6.85
C SER A 31 -28.97 -14.94 5.98
N ALA A 32 -28.48 -15.98 6.68
CA ALA A 32 -28.75 -17.44 6.53
C ALA A 32 -28.00 -18.38 5.53
N CYS A 33 -27.29 -19.35 6.15
CA CYS A 33 -27.28 -20.81 5.88
C CYS A 33 -26.42 -21.46 4.75
N GLY A 34 -25.28 -22.05 5.15
CA GLY A 34 -25.13 -23.53 5.24
C GLY A 34 -24.33 -24.29 4.15
N GLY A 35 -23.43 -25.20 4.58
CA GLY A 35 -22.96 -26.32 3.71
C GLY A 35 -21.50 -26.80 3.81
N ASN A 36 -21.19 -27.62 4.83
CA ASN A 36 -20.18 -28.72 4.88
C ASN A 36 -18.95 -28.78 3.92
N ARG A 37 -17.74 -28.75 4.53
CA ARG A 37 -16.71 -29.84 4.65
C ARG A 37 -16.88 -31.06 3.69
N THR A 38 -15.87 -31.70 3.07
CA THR A 38 -14.39 -31.88 3.23
C THR A 38 -13.88 -32.79 2.04
N PRO A 39 -12.68 -33.42 2.01
CA PRO A 39 -11.31 -32.90 2.06
C PRO A 39 -10.36 -33.41 0.91
N LEU A 40 -9.15 -32.83 0.89
CA LEU A 40 -7.84 -33.31 0.43
C LEU A 40 -7.65 -34.74 -0.15
N SER A 41 -6.78 -34.88 -1.17
CA SER A 41 -5.63 -35.81 -1.09
C SER A 41 -4.47 -35.46 -2.05
N ASN A 42 -3.25 -35.58 -1.49
CA ASN A 42 -1.93 -35.95 -2.02
C ASN A 42 -1.67 -35.87 -3.56
N ALA A 43 -0.69 -35.11 -4.05
CA ALA A 43 0.77 -35.17 -3.84
C ALA A 43 1.44 -36.32 -4.62
N ASP A 44 2.41 -35.97 -5.49
CA ASP A 44 3.42 -36.93 -5.96
C ASP A 44 4.75 -36.25 -6.36
N LYS A 45 5.82 -37.06 -6.38
CA LYS A 45 7.22 -36.61 -6.20
C LYS A 45 8.14 -36.85 -7.41
N VAL A 46 9.15 -35.98 -7.55
CA VAL A 46 10.55 -36.28 -7.93
C VAL A 46 10.86 -36.80 -9.36
N SER A 47 11.75 -36.08 -10.06
CA SER A 47 13.07 -36.63 -10.49
C SER A 47 13.96 -35.58 -11.17
N GLU A 48 15.23 -35.52 -10.76
CA GLU A 48 16.32 -34.81 -11.44
C GLU A 48 17.34 -35.82 -12.00
N SER A 49 18.09 -35.44 -13.05
CA SER A 49 19.50 -35.83 -13.35
C SER A 49 19.88 -35.33 -14.78
N PRO A 50 21.14 -35.41 -15.26
CA PRO A 50 22.12 -34.35 -14.99
C PRO A 50 22.84 -33.78 -16.24
N ALA A 51 23.80 -32.89 -15.97
CA ALA A 51 24.39 -31.89 -16.88
C ALA A 51 25.34 -32.36 -18.02
N SER A 52 25.40 -31.54 -19.07
CA SER A 52 26.64 -31.11 -19.76
C SER A 52 26.40 -29.74 -20.48
N SER A 53 27.37 -28.94 -20.92
CA SER A 53 28.84 -29.05 -20.88
C SER A 53 29.51 -27.67 -20.57
N LYS A 54 30.11 -26.96 -21.54
CA LYS A 54 30.77 -25.63 -21.40
C LYS A 54 30.69 -24.77 -22.67
N GLY A 55 30.51 -23.46 -22.50
CA GLY A 55 30.78 -22.43 -23.52
C GLY A 55 31.03 -21.07 -22.87
N VAL A 56 32.16 -20.41 -23.19
CA VAL A 56 32.51 -19.11 -22.60
C VAL A 56 31.71 -18.00 -23.28
N SER A 57 30.61 -17.60 -22.65
CA SER A 57 29.80 -16.44 -23.03
C SER A 57 30.08 -15.27 -22.08
N LYS A 58 29.80 -14.03 -22.53
CA LYS A 58 29.86 -12.80 -21.72
C LYS A 58 29.20 -13.09 -20.36
N ARG A 59 29.99 -13.10 -19.27
CA ARG A 59 29.55 -13.63 -17.96
C ARG A 59 28.22 -13.01 -17.55
N SER A 60 27.14 -13.79 -17.71
CA SER A 60 25.93 -13.57 -16.96
C SER A 60 26.25 -13.87 -15.51
N VAL A 61 26.27 -12.84 -14.67
CA VAL A 61 26.30 -13.00 -13.21
C VAL A 61 25.23 -14.04 -12.85
N LYS A 62 25.63 -15.13 -12.19
CA LYS A 62 24.66 -16.17 -11.80
C LYS A 62 23.72 -15.56 -10.77
N SER A 63 22.46 -16.01 -10.73
CA SER A 63 21.51 -15.50 -9.73
C SER A 63 22.00 -15.70 -8.28
N THR A 64 22.86 -16.69 -8.05
CA THR A 64 23.53 -16.98 -6.78
C THR A 64 24.67 -16.02 -6.41
N GLU A 65 25.09 -15.15 -7.34
CA GLU A 65 26.13 -14.12 -7.13
C GLU A 65 25.51 -12.72 -6.90
N LEU A 66 24.19 -12.58 -7.00
CA LEU A 66 23.45 -11.34 -6.73
C LEU A 66 23.14 -11.24 -5.23
N ASP A 67 23.05 -10.01 -4.71
CA ASP A 67 22.55 -9.78 -3.35
C ASP A 67 21.07 -10.24 -3.21
N PRO A 68 20.61 -10.60 -1.99
CA PRO A 68 19.27 -11.15 -1.78
C PRO A 68 18.12 -10.26 -2.28
N TYR A 69 18.28 -8.93 -2.25
CA TYR A 69 17.25 -8.00 -2.72
C TYR A 69 17.17 -8.01 -4.24
N THR A 70 18.31 -7.94 -4.94
CA THR A 70 18.37 -8.08 -6.40
C THR A 70 17.87 -9.47 -6.87
N GLN A 71 18.09 -10.53 -6.09
CA GLN A 71 17.48 -11.85 -6.37
C GLN A 71 15.95 -11.80 -6.33
N LEU A 72 15.36 -11.08 -5.37
CA LEU A 72 13.91 -10.93 -5.24
C LEU A 72 13.32 -10.09 -6.40
N ILE A 73 14.03 -9.06 -6.87
CA ILE A 73 13.69 -8.34 -8.12
C ILE A 73 13.65 -9.32 -9.31
N VAL A 74 14.65 -10.20 -9.45
CA VAL A 74 14.68 -11.23 -10.50
C VAL A 74 13.55 -12.25 -10.34
N ARG A 75 13.15 -12.59 -9.11
CA ARG A 75 11.99 -13.47 -8.84
C ARG A 75 10.69 -12.83 -9.31
N PHE A 76 10.40 -11.59 -8.91
CA PHE A 76 9.13 -10.93 -9.29
C PHE A 76 9.05 -10.55 -10.77
N THR A 77 10.16 -10.17 -11.42
CA THR A 77 10.18 -9.85 -12.86
C THR A 77 10.01 -11.06 -13.78
N LYS A 78 9.93 -12.29 -13.26
CA LYS A 78 9.41 -13.45 -14.00
C LYS A 78 7.91 -13.32 -14.31
N GLY A 79 7.19 -12.53 -13.52
CA GLY A 79 5.74 -12.38 -13.60
C GLY A 79 4.96 -13.63 -13.19
N PHE A 80 3.64 -13.54 -13.36
CA PHE A 80 2.68 -14.61 -13.29
C PHE A 80 2.41 -15.15 -14.70
N ARG A 81 1.82 -16.35 -14.78
CA ARG A 81 1.22 -16.85 -16.03
C ARG A 81 -0.04 -16.07 -16.34
N LEU A 82 -0.39 -15.87 -17.61
CA LEU A 82 -1.68 -15.31 -17.98
C LEU A 82 -2.81 -16.18 -17.41
N PRO A 83 -3.82 -15.59 -16.77
CA PRO A 83 -4.99 -16.33 -16.34
C PRO A 83 -5.74 -16.88 -17.57
N LYS A 84 -6.40 -18.02 -17.40
CA LYS A 84 -7.37 -18.50 -18.40
C LYS A 84 -8.57 -17.53 -18.39
N PRO A 85 -9.04 -17.03 -19.55
CA PRO A 85 -10.28 -16.26 -19.62
C PRO A 85 -11.47 -17.03 -19.03
N LYS A 86 -12.26 -16.34 -18.21
CA LYS A 86 -13.51 -16.86 -17.62
C LYS A 86 -14.69 -16.79 -18.59
N PHE A 87 -14.60 -15.92 -19.61
CA PHE A 87 -15.54 -15.78 -20.70
C PHE A 87 -14.79 -15.46 -22.01
N SER A 88 -15.50 -15.52 -23.13
CA SER A 88 -14.99 -15.13 -24.45
C SER A 88 -15.79 -13.93 -24.94
N LEU A 89 -15.15 -13.03 -25.69
CA LEU A 89 -15.82 -11.94 -26.41
C LEU A 89 -16.37 -12.46 -27.74
N PHE A 90 -17.59 -12.04 -28.08
CA PHE A 90 -18.19 -12.15 -29.40
C PHE A 90 -17.42 -11.34 -30.46
N ASP A 91 -16.91 -10.14 -30.11
CA ASP A 91 -16.00 -9.34 -30.95
C ASP A 91 -14.75 -8.90 -30.18
N SER A 92 -13.62 -9.56 -30.47
CA SER A 92 -12.30 -9.22 -29.90
C SER A 92 -11.58 -8.05 -30.60
N GLY A 93 -12.16 -7.45 -31.63
CA GLY A 93 -11.55 -6.36 -32.41
C GLY A 93 -10.47 -6.82 -33.39
N SER A 94 -10.20 -6.01 -34.42
CA SER A 94 -9.34 -6.41 -35.54
C SER A 94 -7.83 -6.15 -35.36
N GLU A 95 -7.38 -5.42 -34.35
CA GLU A 95 -5.95 -5.14 -34.12
C GLU A 95 -5.48 -5.55 -32.73
N GLU A 96 -4.34 -6.25 -32.61
CA GLU A 96 -3.79 -6.64 -31.30
C GLU A 96 -3.39 -5.42 -30.44
N ILE A 97 -2.67 -4.48 -31.06
CA ILE A 97 -2.24 -3.21 -30.48
C ILE A 97 -2.85 -2.10 -31.34
N ILE A 98 -3.64 -1.23 -30.73
CA ILE A 98 -4.34 -0.15 -31.45
C ILE A 98 -3.37 1.03 -31.65
N ASP A 99 -3.02 1.33 -32.90
CA ASP A 99 -2.36 2.58 -33.24
C ASP A 99 -3.40 3.68 -33.48
N TYR A 100 -3.73 4.42 -32.43
CA TYR A 100 -4.69 5.53 -32.46
C TYR A 100 -4.33 6.62 -33.50
N LYS A 101 -3.07 6.71 -33.97
CA LYS A 101 -2.70 7.65 -35.04
C LYS A 101 -3.27 7.28 -36.41
N LYS A 102 -3.72 6.04 -36.61
CA LYS A 102 -4.45 5.62 -37.83
C LYS A 102 -5.86 6.18 -37.87
N TYR A 103 -6.49 6.32 -36.70
CA TYR A 103 -7.93 6.57 -36.57
C TYR A 103 -8.27 7.97 -36.06
N GLY A 104 -7.28 8.79 -35.75
CA GLY A 104 -7.48 10.11 -35.18
C GLY A 104 -6.19 10.89 -34.96
N ARG A 105 -6.33 12.06 -34.33
CA ARG A 105 -5.26 13.04 -34.13
C ARG A 105 -5.11 13.36 -32.66
N PHE A 106 -3.86 13.33 -32.19
CA PHE A 106 -3.49 13.83 -30.88
C PHE A 106 -3.20 15.33 -30.96
N HIS A 107 -3.78 16.10 -30.05
CA HIS A 107 -3.50 17.51 -29.82
C HIS A 107 -2.91 17.66 -28.41
N GLY A 108 -2.00 18.61 -28.19
CA GLY A 108 -1.55 18.98 -26.84
C GLY A 108 -0.86 17.88 -26.02
N VAL A 109 -0.13 16.96 -26.66
CA VAL A 109 0.61 15.89 -25.95
C VAL A 109 1.60 16.49 -24.93
N GLY A 110 1.50 16.06 -23.67
CA GLY A 110 2.29 16.56 -22.54
C GLY A 110 1.77 17.87 -21.93
N THR A 111 0.59 18.35 -22.32
CA THR A 111 0.05 19.67 -21.93
C THR A 111 -1.37 19.58 -21.37
N ASN A 112 -1.88 20.67 -20.78
CA ASN A 112 -3.28 20.73 -20.30
C ASN A 112 -4.28 20.80 -21.46
N GLU A 113 -3.82 21.06 -22.67
CA GLU A 113 -4.63 21.15 -23.89
C GLU A 113 -4.81 19.76 -24.56
N PHE A 114 -4.35 18.68 -23.91
CA PHE A 114 -4.42 17.32 -24.43
C PHE A 114 -5.86 16.88 -24.74
N ARG A 115 -6.04 16.41 -25.98
CA ARG A 115 -7.26 15.71 -26.43
C ARG A 115 -6.93 14.83 -27.63
N TYR A 116 -7.75 13.79 -27.81
CA TYR A 116 -7.74 12.94 -28.99
C TYR A 116 -8.99 13.18 -29.84
N GLU A 117 -8.81 13.45 -31.12
CA GLU A 117 -9.87 13.70 -32.10
C GLU A 117 -10.00 12.47 -33.01
N ILE A 118 -11.13 11.76 -32.96
CA ILE A 118 -11.40 10.62 -33.85
C ILE A 118 -11.70 11.14 -35.27
N THR A 119 -10.95 10.66 -36.26
CA THR A 119 -11.16 10.96 -37.69
C THR A 119 -11.68 9.76 -38.50
N ASP A 120 -11.55 8.54 -37.98
CA ASP A 120 -12.14 7.32 -38.53
C ASP A 120 -12.81 6.52 -37.40
N TYR A 121 -14.09 6.82 -37.17
CA TYR A 121 -14.88 6.22 -36.09
C TYR A 121 -15.12 4.72 -36.32
N GLU A 122 -15.54 4.32 -37.52
CA GLU A 122 -15.83 2.92 -37.83
C GLU A 122 -14.57 2.05 -37.85
N GLY A 123 -13.45 2.59 -38.34
CA GLY A 123 -12.15 1.92 -38.24
C GLY A 123 -11.71 1.70 -36.80
N LEU A 124 -11.81 2.72 -35.94
CA LEU A 124 -11.49 2.58 -34.52
C LEU A 124 -12.43 1.60 -33.83
N ARG A 125 -13.75 1.73 -34.06
CA ARG A 125 -14.81 0.87 -33.51
C ARG A 125 -14.54 -0.61 -33.81
N LYS A 126 -14.15 -0.92 -35.06
CA LYS A 126 -13.75 -2.28 -35.48
C LYS A 126 -12.40 -2.72 -34.90
N ALA A 127 -11.45 -1.80 -34.73
CA ALA A 127 -10.14 -2.13 -34.18
C ALA A 127 -10.22 -2.52 -32.69
N VAL A 128 -11.05 -1.82 -31.91
CA VAL A 128 -11.08 -1.98 -30.44
C VAL A 128 -11.84 -3.22 -29.94
N GLY A 129 -12.82 -3.75 -30.68
CA GLY A 129 -13.67 -4.86 -30.21
C GLY A 129 -14.80 -4.38 -29.31
N GLU A 130 -15.72 -5.27 -28.92
CA GLU A 130 -16.92 -4.87 -28.18
C GLU A 130 -16.65 -4.38 -26.75
N GLY A 131 -17.53 -3.54 -26.22
CA GLY A 131 -17.40 -2.97 -24.89
C GLY A 131 -16.36 -1.85 -24.79
N ILE A 132 -15.32 -1.86 -25.63
CA ILE A 132 -14.24 -0.86 -25.59
C ILE A 132 -14.62 0.36 -26.42
N PRO A 133 -14.51 1.60 -25.90
CA PRO A 133 -14.88 2.80 -26.66
C PRO A 133 -14.09 2.98 -27.97
N PRO A 134 -14.74 3.28 -29.11
CA PRO A 134 -16.13 3.72 -29.24
C PRO A 134 -17.13 2.61 -29.67
N ASN A 135 -16.93 1.36 -29.23
CA ASN A 135 -17.77 0.20 -29.55
C ASN A 135 -18.44 -0.39 -28.29
N GLU A 136 -18.75 0.44 -27.29
CA GLU A 136 -19.32 0.01 -26.01
C GLU A 136 -20.67 -0.71 -26.19
N ASP A 137 -21.53 -0.16 -27.06
CA ASP A 137 -22.82 -0.76 -27.44
C ASP A 137 -22.67 -2.06 -28.26
N GLY A 138 -21.46 -2.40 -28.71
CA GLY A 138 -21.16 -3.64 -29.43
C GLY A 138 -21.65 -4.89 -28.69
N VAL A 139 -21.60 -4.87 -27.35
CA VAL A 139 -22.02 -5.99 -26.48
C VAL A 139 -23.48 -6.42 -26.68
N LYS A 140 -24.35 -5.52 -27.17
CA LYS A 140 -25.77 -5.84 -27.44
C LYS A 140 -25.93 -6.83 -28.62
N ASN A 141 -24.85 -7.08 -29.36
CA ASN A 141 -24.79 -8.10 -30.41
C ASN A 141 -24.38 -9.48 -29.88
N ASP A 142 -23.74 -9.56 -28.71
CA ASP A 142 -23.38 -10.82 -28.06
C ASP A 142 -24.66 -11.60 -27.68
N PRO A 143 -24.81 -12.86 -28.13
CA PRO A 143 -25.89 -13.74 -27.67
C PRO A 143 -25.94 -13.89 -26.14
N ALA A 144 -24.80 -13.89 -25.44
CA ALA A 144 -24.73 -13.99 -23.99
C ALA A 144 -25.28 -12.74 -23.29
N TYR A 145 -25.08 -11.54 -23.85
CA TYR A 145 -25.73 -10.32 -23.35
C TYR A 145 -27.25 -10.46 -23.40
N ARG A 146 -27.77 -10.96 -24.53
CA ARG A 146 -29.22 -11.14 -24.74
C ARG A 146 -29.79 -12.19 -23.79
N GLU A 147 -29.11 -13.32 -23.64
CA GLU A 147 -29.48 -14.38 -22.69
C GLU A 147 -29.50 -13.86 -21.24
N MET A 148 -28.50 -13.08 -20.83
CA MET A 148 -28.46 -12.47 -19.50
C MET A 148 -29.55 -11.41 -19.32
N ALA A 149 -29.88 -10.64 -20.37
CA ALA A 149 -30.96 -9.66 -20.34
C ALA A 149 -32.35 -10.33 -20.22
N GLU A 150 -32.61 -11.36 -21.03
CA GLU A 150 -33.85 -12.16 -21.00
C GLU A 150 -34.06 -12.85 -19.64
N LYS A 151 -32.97 -13.31 -19.01
CA LYS A 151 -32.98 -13.89 -17.65
C LYS A 151 -32.99 -12.85 -16.51
N ASN A 152 -33.10 -11.55 -16.83
CA ASN A 152 -33.04 -10.42 -15.90
C ASN A 152 -31.76 -10.41 -15.01
N LEU A 153 -30.66 -10.99 -15.49
CA LEU A 153 -29.39 -11.01 -14.76
C LEU A 153 -28.70 -9.64 -14.82
N LEU A 154 -28.97 -8.81 -15.82
CA LEU A 154 -28.36 -7.46 -15.91
C LEU A 154 -29.00 -6.42 -14.97
N GLY A 155 -30.10 -6.75 -14.27
CA GLY A 155 -30.87 -5.83 -13.43
C GLY A 155 -30.27 -5.45 -12.06
N VAL A 156 -28.94 -5.48 -11.89
CA VAL A 156 -28.25 -4.96 -10.69
C VAL A 156 -27.63 -3.60 -10.99
N THR A 157 -27.32 -2.80 -9.97
CA THR A 157 -26.62 -1.52 -10.21
C THR A 157 -25.22 -1.78 -10.76
N HIS A 158 -24.68 -0.84 -11.55
CA HIS A 158 -23.31 -0.93 -12.05
C HIS A 158 -22.27 -0.91 -10.92
N TRP A 159 -22.53 -0.16 -9.84
CA TRP A 159 -21.71 -0.16 -8.63
C TRP A 159 -21.71 -1.53 -7.91
N ASP A 160 -22.81 -2.28 -7.97
CA ASP A 160 -22.90 -3.64 -7.40
C ASP A 160 -22.37 -4.74 -8.34
N ALA A 161 -22.07 -4.42 -9.60
CA ALA A 161 -21.80 -5.40 -10.65
C ALA A 161 -20.68 -6.40 -10.29
N PHE A 162 -19.62 -5.95 -9.63
CA PHE A 162 -18.51 -6.83 -9.22
C PHE A 162 -18.84 -7.74 -8.04
N LYS A 163 -19.82 -7.40 -7.19
CA LYS A 163 -20.26 -8.23 -6.05
C LYS A 163 -20.99 -9.49 -6.50
N THR A 164 -21.48 -9.51 -7.74
CA THR A 164 -22.09 -10.69 -8.34
C THR A 164 -21.11 -11.87 -8.49
N GLY A 165 -19.81 -11.63 -8.38
CA GLY A 165 -18.75 -12.63 -8.62
C GLY A 165 -18.53 -12.98 -10.09
N ASP A 166 -19.39 -12.51 -11.00
CA ASP A 166 -19.36 -12.80 -12.43
C ASP A 166 -18.79 -11.60 -13.22
N PRO A 167 -17.54 -11.68 -13.71
CA PRO A 167 -16.94 -10.59 -14.47
C PRO A 167 -17.50 -10.45 -15.89
N HIS A 168 -18.18 -11.46 -16.45
CA HIS A 168 -18.84 -11.37 -17.76
C HIS A 168 -20.13 -10.55 -17.64
N ARG A 169 -20.93 -10.87 -16.63
CA ARG A 169 -22.09 -10.08 -16.22
C ARG A 169 -21.69 -8.63 -15.89
N ALA A 170 -20.61 -8.44 -15.13
CA ALA A 170 -20.11 -7.10 -14.81
C ALA A 170 -19.65 -6.32 -16.04
N PHE A 171 -18.97 -6.98 -17.00
CA PHE A 171 -18.58 -6.38 -18.28
C PHE A 171 -19.79 -5.83 -19.05
N PHE A 172 -20.87 -6.61 -19.17
CA PHE A 172 -22.10 -6.17 -19.82
C PHE A 172 -22.80 -5.03 -19.09
N ILE A 173 -22.94 -5.11 -17.76
CA ILE A 173 -23.58 -4.05 -16.97
C ILE A 173 -22.83 -2.72 -17.16
N TRP A 174 -21.50 -2.71 -17.02
CA TRP A 174 -20.68 -1.51 -17.21
C TRP A 174 -20.68 -1.00 -18.66
N ALA A 175 -20.68 -1.90 -19.64
CA ALA A 175 -20.81 -1.53 -21.05
C ALA A 175 -22.13 -0.81 -21.37
N THR A 176 -23.20 -1.05 -20.60
CA THR A 176 -24.51 -0.36 -20.77
C THR A 176 -24.89 0.60 -19.65
N ALA A 177 -23.99 0.89 -18.70
CA ALA A 177 -24.29 1.73 -17.54
C ALA A 177 -24.63 3.19 -17.93
N PRO A 178 -25.54 3.88 -17.21
CA PRO A 178 -25.91 5.27 -17.46
C PRO A 178 -24.90 6.27 -16.85
N GLU A 179 -23.61 6.04 -17.09
CA GLU A 179 -22.49 6.81 -16.54
C GLU A 179 -21.66 7.53 -17.62
N ASP A 180 -20.78 8.43 -17.18
CA ASP A 180 -19.80 9.09 -18.05
C ASP A 180 -18.97 8.05 -18.84
N PRO A 181 -18.71 8.25 -20.15
CA PRO A 181 -17.97 7.29 -20.96
C PRO A 181 -16.59 6.91 -20.44
N GLY A 182 -15.87 7.81 -19.75
CA GLY A 182 -14.57 7.49 -19.16
C GLY A 182 -14.68 6.55 -17.94
N VAL A 183 -15.73 6.72 -17.14
CA VAL A 183 -16.04 5.87 -15.98
C VAL A 183 -16.39 4.47 -16.46
N ARG A 184 -17.26 4.38 -17.46
CA ARG A 184 -17.57 3.12 -18.16
C ARG A 184 -16.31 2.48 -18.73
N SER A 185 -15.49 3.23 -19.48
CA SER A 185 -14.25 2.72 -20.08
C SER A 185 -13.28 2.12 -19.05
N TYR A 186 -13.17 2.73 -17.87
CA TYR A 186 -12.31 2.23 -16.79
C TYR A 186 -12.86 0.93 -16.19
N PHE A 187 -14.15 0.88 -15.83
CA PHE A 187 -14.71 -0.30 -15.18
C PHE A 187 -14.96 -1.48 -16.13
N ILE A 188 -15.16 -1.21 -17.43
CA ILE A 188 -15.10 -2.23 -18.48
C ILE A 188 -13.71 -2.89 -18.52
N ALA A 189 -12.64 -2.09 -18.45
CA ALA A 189 -11.27 -2.60 -18.39
C ALA A 189 -11.03 -3.45 -17.13
N GLU A 190 -11.59 -3.04 -15.98
CA GLU A 190 -11.51 -3.81 -14.75
C GLU A 190 -12.31 -5.13 -14.81
N ALA A 191 -13.49 -5.14 -15.44
CA ALA A 191 -14.25 -6.36 -15.68
C ALA A 191 -13.50 -7.35 -16.58
N LEU A 192 -12.87 -6.85 -17.65
CA LEU A 192 -11.99 -7.64 -18.52
C LEU A 192 -10.77 -8.19 -17.74
N GLU A 193 -10.16 -7.41 -16.85
CA GLU A 193 -9.06 -7.86 -15.99
C GLU A 193 -9.51 -8.98 -15.03
N ARG A 194 -10.61 -8.76 -14.30
CA ARG A 194 -11.22 -9.74 -13.38
C ARG A 194 -11.71 -11.00 -14.11
N GLY A 195 -12.04 -10.87 -15.39
CA GLY A 195 -12.34 -11.95 -16.34
C GLY A 195 -11.13 -12.73 -16.85
N GLY A 196 -9.91 -12.22 -16.67
CA GLY A 196 -8.68 -12.82 -17.20
C GLY A 196 -8.38 -12.46 -18.66
N LEU A 197 -9.13 -11.55 -19.28
CA LEU A 197 -8.92 -11.08 -20.66
C LEU A 197 -7.85 -9.98 -20.70
N ILE A 198 -6.65 -10.25 -20.16
CA ILE A 198 -5.62 -9.25 -19.85
C ILE A 198 -5.23 -8.36 -21.05
N ARG A 199 -5.12 -8.92 -22.28
CA ARG A 199 -4.83 -8.12 -23.49
C ARG A 199 -5.93 -7.09 -23.77
N GLN A 200 -7.19 -7.46 -23.56
CA GLN A 200 -8.34 -6.58 -23.76
C GLN A 200 -8.48 -5.57 -22.61
N ALA A 201 -8.18 -5.97 -21.37
CA ALA A 201 -8.10 -5.04 -20.24
C ALA A 201 -7.06 -3.93 -20.49
N VAL A 202 -5.85 -4.30 -20.96
CA VAL A 202 -4.82 -3.32 -21.36
C VAL A 202 -5.31 -2.37 -22.46
N ARG A 203 -6.04 -2.90 -23.46
CA ARG A 203 -6.65 -2.07 -24.52
C ARG A 203 -7.70 -1.11 -23.98
N ALA A 204 -8.60 -1.58 -23.11
CA ALA A 204 -9.67 -0.79 -22.51
C ALA A 204 -9.15 0.29 -21.54
N TYR A 205 -8.14 -0.03 -20.73
CA TYR A 205 -7.43 0.97 -19.92
C TYR A 205 -6.75 2.03 -20.80
N TYR A 206 -6.17 1.63 -21.93
CA TYR A 206 -5.51 2.57 -22.85
C TYR A 206 -6.54 3.46 -23.58
N ALA A 207 -7.72 2.92 -23.91
CA ALA A 207 -8.84 3.70 -24.42
C ALA A 207 -9.30 4.78 -23.43
N SER A 208 -9.36 4.46 -22.12
CA SER A 208 -9.67 5.43 -21.05
C SER A 208 -8.65 6.59 -21.02
N ILE A 209 -7.35 6.30 -21.09
CA ILE A 209 -6.29 7.32 -21.13
C ILE A 209 -6.39 8.21 -22.36
N VAL A 210 -6.58 7.63 -23.55
CA VAL A 210 -6.54 8.37 -24.81
C VAL A 210 -7.81 9.20 -25.04
N GLN A 211 -8.98 8.64 -24.77
CA GLN A 211 -10.27 9.26 -25.09
C GLN A 211 -10.87 10.04 -23.91
N PHE A 212 -10.61 9.62 -22.67
CA PHE A 212 -11.22 10.18 -21.46
C PHE A 212 -10.19 10.58 -20.38
N PRO A 213 -9.11 11.31 -20.74
CA PRO A 213 -8.01 11.66 -19.83
C PRO A 213 -8.41 12.46 -18.58
N ARG A 214 -9.56 13.15 -18.65
CA ARG A 214 -10.06 14.08 -17.62
C ARG A 214 -11.21 13.51 -16.79
N THR A 215 -11.60 12.25 -16.99
CA THR A 215 -12.74 11.71 -16.27
C THR A 215 -12.40 11.49 -14.79
N ALA A 216 -13.12 12.25 -13.97
CA ALA A 216 -13.14 12.16 -12.52
C ALA A 216 -14.27 11.22 -12.06
N VAL A 217 -14.01 10.44 -11.01
CA VAL A 217 -14.97 9.58 -10.32
C VAL A 217 -15.09 10.07 -8.88
N TRP A 218 -16.33 10.27 -8.43
CA TRP A 218 -16.66 10.80 -7.12
C TRP A 218 -16.92 9.71 -6.09
N SER A 219 -16.63 9.98 -4.82
CA SER A 219 -17.16 9.20 -3.69
C SER A 219 -18.70 9.31 -3.62
N ALA A 220 -19.33 8.37 -2.92
CA ALA A 220 -20.79 8.38 -2.72
C ALA A 220 -21.28 9.59 -1.91
N SER A 221 -20.42 10.14 -1.05
CA SER A 221 -20.62 11.34 -0.24
C SER A 221 -20.28 12.64 -0.99
N GLY A 222 -19.45 12.58 -2.03
CA GLY A 222 -19.03 13.75 -2.83
C GLY A 222 -17.95 14.61 -2.17
N ASP A 223 -17.28 14.06 -1.16
CA ASP A 223 -16.16 14.64 -0.41
C ASP A 223 -14.78 14.28 -0.99
N PHE A 224 -14.71 13.29 -1.88
CA PHE A 224 -13.50 12.82 -2.52
C PHE A 224 -13.71 12.56 -4.02
N VAL A 225 -12.64 12.74 -4.79
CA VAL A 225 -12.61 12.54 -6.23
C VAL A 225 -11.26 11.96 -6.68
N TRP A 226 -11.29 11.06 -7.66
CA TRP A 226 -10.08 10.49 -8.27
C TRP A 226 -10.22 10.42 -9.79
N TYR A 227 -9.08 10.36 -10.49
CA TYR A 227 -9.03 10.38 -11.94
C TYR A 227 -8.76 9.00 -12.55
N THR A 228 -9.57 8.60 -13.53
CA THR A 228 -9.49 7.26 -14.14
C THR A 228 -8.18 7.02 -14.89
N ALA A 229 -7.67 8.04 -15.58
CA ALA A 229 -6.54 7.90 -16.49
C ALA A 229 -5.18 7.62 -15.80
N PRO A 230 -4.79 8.27 -14.69
CA PRO A 230 -3.64 7.86 -13.88
C PRO A 230 -3.72 6.40 -13.41
N VAL A 231 -4.87 5.97 -12.91
CA VAL A 231 -5.08 4.61 -12.40
C VAL A 231 -5.05 3.58 -13.54
N ALA A 232 -5.65 3.89 -14.69
CA ALA A 232 -5.54 3.10 -15.91
C ALA A 232 -4.09 2.98 -16.40
N MET A 233 -3.30 4.06 -16.35
CA MET A 233 -1.89 4.04 -16.72
C MET A 233 -1.07 3.15 -15.77
N ALA A 234 -1.31 3.25 -14.47
CA ALA A 234 -0.71 2.37 -13.48
C ALA A 234 -1.12 0.90 -13.71
N ALA A 235 -2.39 0.63 -14.05
CA ALA A 235 -2.87 -0.72 -14.37
C ALA A 235 -2.17 -1.30 -15.61
N ILE A 236 -2.02 -0.55 -16.70
CA ILE A 236 -1.26 -1.02 -17.90
C ILE A 236 0.20 -1.33 -17.53
N ARG A 237 0.85 -0.43 -16.78
CA ARG A 237 2.24 -0.61 -16.30
C ARG A 237 2.39 -1.86 -15.45
N ARG A 238 1.44 -2.13 -14.55
CA ARG A 238 1.38 -3.35 -13.75
C ARG A 238 1.18 -4.59 -14.63
N LEU A 239 0.12 -4.63 -15.45
CA LEU A 239 -0.23 -5.79 -16.28
C LEU A 239 0.87 -6.19 -17.27
N CYS A 240 1.61 -5.23 -17.85
CA CYS A 240 2.76 -5.55 -18.72
C CYS A 240 3.99 -6.11 -17.96
N ASN A 241 4.13 -5.82 -16.67
CA ASN A 241 5.18 -6.38 -15.81
C ASN A 241 4.76 -7.70 -15.16
N ASP A 242 3.48 -7.85 -14.86
CA ASP A 242 2.90 -9.01 -14.20
C ASP A 242 2.68 -10.16 -15.17
N TYR A 243 2.38 -9.88 -16.43
CA TYR A 243 2.19 -10.90 -17.46
C TYR A 243 3.18 -10.71 -18.62
N PRO A 244 4.49 -10.93 -18.42
CA PRO A 244 5.50 -10.70 -19.46
C PRO A 244 5.34 -11.63 -20.67
N GLU A 245 4.71 -12.80 -20.50
CA GLU A 245 4.32 -13.70 -21.60
C GLU A 245 3.25 -13.10 -22.53
N MET A 246 2.58 -12.01 -22.11
CA MET A 246 1.74 -11.21 -23.00
C MET A 246 2.56 -10.62 -24.17
N GLY A 247 3.87 -10.42 -24.02
CA GLY A 247 4.73 -9.89 -25.09
C GLY A 247 4.39 -8.43 -25.44
N LEU A 248 3.86 -7.68 -24.47
CA LEU A 248 3.61 -6.24 -24.56
C LEU A 248 4.48 -5.48 -23.56
N GLU A 249 4.79 -4.23 -23.90
CA GLU A 249 5.51 -3.28 -23.07
C GLU A 249 4.86 -1.90 -23.26
N TYR A 250 4.68 -1.16 -22.17
CA TYR A 250 4.16 0.20 -22.21
C TYR A 250 5.33 1.19 -22.08
N LYS A 251 5.52 2.05 -23.09
CA LYS A 251 6.66 2.97 -23.21
C LYS A 251 6.23 4.42 -23.10
N GLY A 252 6.96 5.16 -22.28
CA GLY A 252 6.65 6.55 -21.97
C GLY A 252 5.31 6.65 -21.24
N GLY A 253 4.54 7.68 -21.58
CA GLY A 253 3.28 7.98 -20.93
C GLY A 253 3.51 8.67 -19.60
N GLU A 254 2.77 9.74 -19.36
CA GLU A 254 2.83 10.53 -18.15
C GLU A 254 1.51 11.27 -17.99
N ILE A 255 0.90 11.17 -16.81
CA ILE A 255 -0.15 12.08 -16.38
C ILE A 255 0.32 12.73 -15.09
N THR A 256 0.20 14.05 -15.04
CA THR A 256 0.35 14.83 -13.81
C THR A 256 -0.92 15.65 -13.63
N ILE A 257 -1.44 15.64 -12.41
CA ILE A 257 -2.61 16.43 -12.01
C ILE A 257 -2.13 17.38 -10.93
N GLU A 258 -2.20 18.67 -11.21
CA GLU A 258 -1.92 19.71 -10.21
C GLU A 258 -3.27 20.20 -9.67
N ASN A 259 -3.41 20.15 -8.34
CA ASN A 259 -4.56 20.55 -7.50
C ASN A 259 -5.61 19.46 -7.22
N GLY A 260 -5.62 18.35 -7.99
CA GLY A 260 -6.58 17.24 -7.86
C GLY A 260 -6.48 16.35 -6.62
N HIS A 261 -6.16 16.93 -5.47
CA HIS A 261 -6.42 16.42 -4.13
C HIS A 261 -7.60 17.14 -3.46
N ASP A 262 -8.11 18.24 -4.04
CA ASP A 262 -9.35 18.88 -3.64
C ASP A 262 -10.55 18.42 -4.50
N VAL A 263 -11.74 19.01 -4.28
CA VAL A 263 -12.99 18.68 -4.97
C VAL A 263 -13.42 19.73 -6.02
N ASP A 264 -12.53 20.65 -6.40
CA ASP A 264 -12.77 21.76 -7.32
C ASP A 264 -12.09 21.51 -8.69
N LEU A 265 -12.66 20.58 -9.46
CA LEU A 265 -12.17 20.14 -10.77
C LEU A 265 -11.98 21.26 -11.81
N ASP A 266 -12.53 22.46 -11.57
CA ASP A 266 -12.37 23.63 -12.43
C ASP A 266 -10.96 24.26 -12.27
N ASN A 267 -10.25 23.99 -11.17
CA ASN A 267 -8.89 24.48 -10.89
C ASN A 267 -7.77 23.52 -11.37
N ASP A 268 -8.14 22.33 -11.84
CA ASP A 268 -7.24 21.21 -12.07
C ASP A 268 -6.42 21.30 -13.37
N ILE A 269 -5.09 21.17 -13.26
CA ILE A 269 -4.18 21.17 -14.41
C ILE A 269 -3.71 19.74 -14.69
N ILE A 270 -4.33 19.11 -15.70
CA ILE A 270 -4.12 17.71 -16.08
C ILE A 270 -3.28 17.67 -17.37
N LYS A 271 -1.96 17.44 -17.23
CA LYS A 271 -1.04 17.28 -18.37
C LYS A 271 -0.96 15.81 -18.74
N VAL A 272 -1.05 15.48 -20.04
CA VAL A 272 -1.14 14.09 -20.51
C VAL A 272 -0.25 13.79 -21.72
N ASP A 273 0.74 12.94 -21.52
CA ASP A 273 1.29 12.06 -22.55
C ASP A 273 0.63 10.67 -22.41
N PRO A 274 -0.13 10.17 -23.41
CA PRO A 274 -0.72 8.84 -23.35
C PRO A 274 0.32 7.72 -23.49
N GLY A 275 1.55 8.00 -23.92
CA GLY A 275 2.59 7.00 -24.15
C GLY A 275 2.27 6.10 -25.35
N LYS A 276 2.71 4.84 -25.30
CA LYS A 276 2.36 3.81 -26.30
C LYS A 276 2.55 2.39 -25.79
N ILE A 277 1.67 1.49 -26.22
CA ILE A 277 1.86 0.04 -26.11
C ILE A 277 2.70 -0.43 -27.31
N VAL A 278 3.71 -1.26 -27.07
CA VAL A 278 4.56 -1.86 -28.12
C VAL A 278 4.74 -3.36 -27.89
N LYS A 279 5.16 -4.08 -28.94
CA LYS A 279 5.56 -5.48 -28.80
C LYS A 279 6.90 -5.59 -28.06
N ARG A 280 6.97 -6.54 -27.14
CA ARG A 280 8.17 -7.00 -26.43
C ARG A 280 8.36 -8.48 -26.71
N ASP A 281 9.60 -8.89 -26.89
CA ASP A 281 9.98 -10.29 -26.97
C ASP A 281 9.81 -10.97 -25.59
N PRO A 282 8.86 -11.90 -25.42
CA PRO A 282 8.57 -12.54 -24.13
C PRO A 282 9.69 -13.49 -23.69
N THR A 283 10.59 -13.90 -24.60
CA THR A 283 11.75 -14.75 -24.25
C THR A 283 12.84 -13.96 -23.54
N LYS A 284 12.86 -12.61 -23.69
CA LYS A 284 13.82 -11.72 -23.03
C LYS A 284 13.45 -11.53 -21.56
N ARG A 285 14.09 -12.35 -20.72
CA ARG A 285 14.14 -12.20 -19.27
C ARG A 285 14.70 -10.82 -18.90
N PHE A 286 14.12 -10.22 -17.87
CA PHE A 286 14.67 -9.02 -17.24
C PHE A 286 16.11 -9.28 -16.76
N ARG A 287 16.93 -8.24 -16.81
CA ARG A 287 18.27 -8.20 -16.22
C ARG A 287 18.29 -6.98 -15.30
N PRO A 288 18.61 -7.14 -14.00
CA PRO A 288 18.80 -6.01 -13.11
C PRO A 288 19.79 -5.00 -13.69
N ILE A 289 19.56 -3.73 -13.40
CA ILE A 289 20.50 -2.67 -13.78
C ILE A 289 21.74 -2.86 -12.91
N ASP A 290 22.90 -3.03 -13.56
CA ASP A 290 24.18 -3.04 -12.85
C ASP A 290 24.43 -1.65 -12.25
N LEU A 291 24.50 -1.59 -10.92
CA LEU A 291 24.80 -0.38 -10.17
C LEU A 291 26.28 -0.29 -9.77
N THR A 292 27.07 -1.34 -9.96
CA THR A 292 28.52 -1.33 -9.64
C THR A 292 29.31 -0.46 -10.61
N SER A 293 28.80 -0.29 -11.82
CA SER A 293 29.33 0.61 -12.86
C SER A 293 28.69 2.00 -12.88
N ARG A 294 27.77 2.30 -11.96
CA ARG A 294 27.05 3.59 -11.89
C ARG A 294 27.77 4.58 -10.99
N LYS A 295 27.79 5.85 -11.41
CA LYS A 295 28.31 6.94 -10.57
C LYS A 295 27.29 7.25 -9.47
N ILE A 296 27.75 7.34 -8.22
CA ILE A 296 27.00 7.98 -7.13
C ILE A 296 27.06 9.49 -7.36
N VAL A 297 25.90 10.13 -7.49
CA VAL A 297 25.78 11.59 -7.71
C VAL A 297 25.41 12.35 -6.44
N GLU A 298 24.89 11.64 -5.44
CA GLU A 298 24.41 12.22 -4.18
C GLU A 298 24.56 11.21 -3.04
N ARG A 299 24.82 11.73 -1.83
CA ARG A 299 24.87 10.99 -0.59
C ARG A 299 24.24 11.85 0.51
N ARG A 300 23.36 11.26 1.30
CA ARG A 300 22.83 11.83 2.56
C ARG A 300 23.15 10.88 3.72
N GLY A 301 23.39 11.43 4.90
CA GLY A 301 23.99 10.73 6.05
C GLY A 301 25.51 10.50 5.90
N GLU A 302 26.26 10.73 6.97
CA GLU A 302 27.72 10.54 6.99
C GLU A 302 28.12 9.22 7.68
N GLY A 303 27.37 8.79 8.71
CA GLY A 303 27.69 7.63 9.54
C GLY A 303 27.18 6.27 9.03
N THR A 304 26.66 5.46 9.97
CA THR A 304 26.30 4.05 9.81
C THR A 304 25.24 3.80 8.73
N VAL A 305 24.25 4.69 8.63
CA VAL A 305 23.13 4.57 7.72
C VAL A 305 23.18 5.71 6.70
N GLN A 306 23.22 5.36 5.42
CA GLN A 306 23.50 6.31 4.34
C GLN A 306 22.53 6.09 3.18
N LEU A 307 22.10 7.17 2.55
CA LEU A 307 21.23 7.15 1.38
C LEU A 307 22.02 7.66 0.18
N ILE A 308 22.13 6.85 -0.87
CA ILE A 308 22.88 7.21 -2.08
C ILE A 308 21.96 7.28 -3.30
N ARG A 309 22.16 8.30 -4.14
CA ARG A 309 21.52 8.40 -5.46
C ARG A 309 22.55 8.15 -6.56
N TYR A 310 22.17 7.35 -7.55
CA TYR A 310 22.98 7.02 -8.72
C TYR A 310 22.66 7.95 -9.90
N ASP A 311 23.55 8.00 -10.90
CA ASP A 311 23.40 8.80 -12.12
C ASP A 311 22.12 8.52 -12.95
N ASN A 312 21.46 7.39 -12.70
CA ASN A 312 20.19 7.02 -13.32
C ASN A 312 18.96 7.35 -12.44
N GLY A 313 19.12 8.15 -11.39
CA GLY A 313 18.03 8.58 -10.48
C GLY A 313 17.58 7.52 -9.48
N HIS A 314 18.24 6.35 -9.42
CA HIS A 314 17.92 5.32 -8.44
C HIS A 314 18.47 5.68 -7.05
N TRP A 315 17.68 5.43 -6.00
CA TRP A 315 18.08 5.58 -4.61
C TRP A 315 18.28 4.23 -3.92
N ARG A 316 19.34 4.12 -3.11
CA ARG A 316 19.63 2.93 -2.30
C ARG A 316 20.04 3.33 -0.89
N MET A 317 19.47 2.66 0.10
CA MET A 317 19.97 2.73 1.48
C MET A 317 21.13 1.76 1.67
N LEU A 318 22.14 2.22 2.39
CA LEU A 318 23.26 1.43 2.87
C LEU A 318 23.24 1.44 4.40
N VAL A 319 23.53 0.29 5.01
CA VAL A 319 23.79 0.14 6.44
C VAL A 319 25.13 -0.58 6.56
N ASP A 320 26.07 -0.01 7.32
CA ASP A 320 27.45 -0.51 7.42
C ASP A 320 28.12 -0.66 6.03
N GLY A 321 27.83 0.28 5.13
CA GLY A 321 28.29 0.29 3.72
C GLY A 321 27.67 -0.77 2.80
N LYS A 322 26.77 -1.61 3.30
CA LYS A 322 26.12 -2.70 2.54
C LYS A 322 24.70 -2.32 2.14
N PRO A 323 24.18 -2.75 0.97
CA PRO A 323 22.79 -2.55 0.60
C PRO A 323 21.83 -3.05 1.70
N PHE A 324 20.87 -2.22 2.08
CA PHE A 324 19.82 -2.56 3.03
C PHE A 324 18.46 -2.18 2.44
N VAL A 325 17.48 -3.06 2.62
CA VAL A 325 16.07 -2.77 2.34
C VAL A 325 15.30 -3.06 3.60
N VAL A 326 14.44 -2.13 4.01
CA VAL A 326 13.56 -2.29 5.17
C VAL A 326 12.53 -3.39 4.89
N ARG A 327 12.60 -4.45 5.69
CA ARG A 327 11.59 -5.50 5.84
C ARG A 327 11.01 -5.31 7.23
N GLY A 328 10.16 -4.29 7.34
CA GLY A 328 9.68 -3.78 8.61
C GLY A 328 8.31 -4.32 9.00
N VAL A 329 7.97 -4.16 10.28
CA VAL A 329 6.61 -4.34 10.81
C VAL A 329 6.37 -3.35 11.96
N THR A 330 5.14 -2.86 12.13
CA THR A 330 4.74 -2.15 13.36
C THR A 330 4.57 -3.17 14.49
N TYR A 331 5.11 -2.87 15.66
CA TYR A 331 5.16 -3.85 16.75
C TYR A 331 4.92 -3.21 18.11
N ALA A 332 3.70 -3.38 18.61
CA ALA A 332 3.33 -3.08 19.98
C ALA A 332 2.28 -4.11 20.42
N PRO A 333 2.68 -5.36 20.74
CA PRO A 333 1.73 -6.45 21.01
C PRO A 333 0.91 -6.15 22.28
N THR A 334 -0.30 -5.65 22.08
CA THR A 334 -1.22 -5.27 23.16
C THR A 334 -1.98 -6.50 23.68
N LYS A 335 -1.86 -6.79 24.97
CA LYS A 335 -2.59 -7.88 25.64
C LYS A 335 -4.10 -7.65 25.55
N VAL A 336 -4.87 -8.68 25.15
CA VAL A 336 -6.34 -8.76 25.31
C VAL A 336 -6.79 -8.15 26.66
N GLY A 337 -7.78 -7.25 26.59
CA GLY A 337 -8.30 -6.44 27.68
C GLY A 337 -7.62 -5.07 27.87
N LEU A 338 -6.53 -4.79 27.15
CA LEU A 338 -5.77 -3.53 27.24
C LEU A 338 -5.86 -2.71 25.96
N GLY A 339 -5.67 -1.40 26.10
CA GLY A 339 -5.66 -0.41 25.03
C GLY A 339 -5.36 1.00 25.57
N PRO A 340 -5.45 2.06 24.75
CA PRO A 340 -5.04 3.42 25.13
C PRO A 340 -5.84 4.04 26.30
N PHE A 341 -7.01 3.50 26.62
CA PHE A 341 -7.86 3.96 27.73
C PHE A 341 -7.71 3.11 29.01
N THR A 342 -7.00 1.98 28.94
CA THR A 342 -6.91 1.00 30.05
C THR A 342 -5.47 0.64 30.44
N ASP A 343 -4.47 0.94 29.61
CA ASP A 343 -3.05 0.82 29.95
C ASP A 343 -2.37 2.21 29.96
N PRO A 344 -1.86 2.71 31.12
CA PRO A 344 -1.16 3.99 31.19
C PRO A 344 0.22 3.98 30.51
N ARG A 345 0.74 2.81 30.10
CA ARG A 345 1.94 2.64 29.27
C ARG A 345 1.58 2.01 27.91
N PHE A 346 0.39 2.32 27.40
CA PHE A 346 -0.05 1.83 26.09
C PHE A 346 1.02 2.02 24.99
N ALA A 347 1.12 1.04 24.09
CA ALA A 347 2.15 0.88 23.06
C ALA A 347 3.60 0.61 23.52
N SER A 348 3.96 0.83 24.78
CA SER A 348 5.31 0.55 25.31
C SER A 348 5.37 -0.56 26.37
N ASP A 349 4.27 -0.83 27.08
CA ASP A 349 4.21 -1.74 28.21
C ASP A 349 4.68 -3.17 27.89
N TRP A 350 4.47 -3.63 26.64
CA TRP A 350 4.96 -4.92 26.13
C TRP A 350 6.47 -5.14 26.31
N MET A 351 7.26 -4.06 26.39
CA MET A 351 8.71 -4.12 26.64
C MET A 351 9.06 -4.49 28.09
N PHE A 352 8.07 -4.63 28.97
CA PHE A 352 8.25 -4.82 30.42
C PHE A 352 7.34 -5.89 31.05
N ARG A 353 6.38 -6.47 30.31
CA ARG A 353 5.49 -7.50 30.85
C ARG A 353 6.22 -8.83 31.07
N ASP A 354 6.12 -9.33 32.30
CA ASP A 354 6.51 -10.67 32.76
C ASP A 354 5.36 -11.20 33.63
N GLU A 355 4.25 -11.53 32.97
CA GLU A 355 2.99 -11.98 33.58
C GLU A 355 3.15 -13.37 34.21
N ASN A 356 3.99 -14.22 33.59
CA ASN A 356 4.29 -15.56 34.08
C ASN A 356 5.37 -15.60 35.19
N LYS A 357 6.09 -14.49 35.40
CA LYS A 357 7.12 -14.27 36.44
C LYS A 357 8.36 -15.15 36.29
N ASN A 358 8.77 -15.43 35.06
CA ASN A 358 9.97 -16.22 34.75
C ASN A 358 11.24 -15.36 34.55
N GLY A 359 11.12 -14.02 34.56
CA GLY A 359 12.23 -13.09 34.34
C GLY A 359 12.53 -12.79 32.87
N ARG A 360 11.67 -13.22 31.94
CA ARG A 360 11.69 -12.91 30.50
C ARG A 360 10.48 -12.03 30.18
N ILE A 361 10.57 -11.30 29.08
CA ILE A 361 9.49 -10.41 28.64
C ILE A 361 8.56 -11.17 27.69
N ASP A 362 7.28 -11.26 28.04
CA ASP A 362 6.34 -12.30 27.58
C ASP A 362 6.25 -12.40 26.03
N ALA A 363 5.76 -11.36 25.36
CA ALA A 363 5.50 -11.42 23.91
C ALA A 363 6.78 -11.63 23.06
N PRO A 364 7.89 -10.88 23.29
CA PRO A 364 9.17 -11.11 22.62
C PRO A 364 9.77 -12.52 22.74
N TYR A 365 9.53 -13.23 23.85
CA TYR A 365 10.33 -14.40 24.24
C TYR A 365 9.58 -15.67 24.64
N ASP A 366 8.34 -15.57 25.09
CA ASP A 366 7.51 -16.68 25.59
C ASP A 366 6.24 -16.92 24.74
N ALA A 367 6.01 -16.13 23.69
CA ALA A 367 4.91 -16.38 22.76
C ALA A 367 5.07 -17.74 22.04
N TRP A 368 3.97 -18.48 21.90
CA TRP A 368 3.93 -19.81 21.27
C TRP A 368 2.86 -19.84 20.18
N VAL A 369 3.04 -20.70 19.18
CA VAL A 369 2.14 -20.79 18.03
C VAL A 369 1.18 -21.96 18.20
N ASP A 370 -0.12 -21.67 18.29
CA ASP A 370 -1.18 -22.65 18.14
C ASP A 370 -1.22 -23.09 16.67
N LYS A 371 -0.75 -24.31 16.40
CA LYS A 371 -0.64 -24.89 15.06
C LYS A 371 -1.91 -25.60 14.64
N ASN A 372 -2.77 -26.00 15.58
CA ASN A 372 -3.93 -26.85 15.32
C ASN A 372 -5.28 -26.13 15.48
N GLY A 373 -5.29 -24.96 16.12
CA GLY A 373 -6.44 -24.09 16.34
C GLY A 373 -7.31 -24.46 17.55
N ASN A 374 -6.75 -25.10 18.58
CA ASN A 374 -7.49 -25.52 19.78
C ASN A 374 -7.45 -24.51 20.95
N GLY A 375 -6.58 -23.50 20.91
CA GLY A 375 -6.42 -22.54 22.01
C GLY A 375 -5.74 -23.09 23.27
N GLU A 376 -4.90 -24.12 23.16
CA GLU A 376 -4.07 -24.66 24.24
C GLU A 376 -2.64 -24.96 23.72
N GLN A 377 -1.63 -24.85 24.58
CA GLN A 377 -0.24 -25.10 24.17
C GLN A 377 0.07 -26.61 24.19
N ASP A 378 0.18 -27.21 23.00
CA ASP A 378 0.42 -28.66 22.85
C ASP A 378 1.92 -29.05 22.78
N GLU A 379 2.20 -30.36 22.88
CA GLU A 379 3.55 -30.90 22.71
C GLU A 379 4.10 -30.55 21.32
N GLY A 380 5.24 -29.83 21.29
CA GLY A 380 5.85 -29.31 20.07
C GLY A 380 5.46 -27.88 19.71
N GLU A 381 4.66 -27.19 20.53
CA GLU A 381 4.35 -25.76 20.40
C GLU A 381 5.23 -24.93 21.34
N GLU A 382 6.54 -25.01 21.11
CA GLU A 382 7.55 -24.34 21.94
C GLU A 382 7.32 -22.82 22.01
N ALA A 383 7.50 -22.26 23.22
CA ALA A 383 7.51 -20.83 23.50
C ALA A 383 8.79 -20.19 22.97
N VAL A 384 8.74 -19.74 21.71
CA VAL A 384 9.88 -19.17 20.96
C VAL A 384 9.92 -17.64 21.00
N GLY A 385 8.78 -16.99 21.21
CA GLY A 385 8.65 -15.53 21.23
C GLY A 385 8.53 -14.88 19.84
N ASP A 386 7.88 -13.71 19.81
CA ASP A 386 7.67 -12.93 18.59
C ASP A 386 8.99 -12.57 17.89
N PHE A 387 10.08 -12.32 18.64
CA PHE A 387 11.38 -11.99 18.05
C PHE A 387 11.96 -13.13 17.20
N GLN A 388 11.78 -14.39 17.63
CA GLN A 388 12.23 -15.56 16.86
C GLN A 388 11.34 -15.78 15.63
N LEU A 389 10.02 -15.57 15.75
CA LEU A 389 9.09 -15.64 14.61
C LEU A 389 9.40 -14.56 13.56
N MET A 390 9.68 -13.33 13.98
CA MET A 390 10.12 -12.24 13.09
C MET A 390 11.42 -12.60 12.34
N LYS A 391 12.41 -13.14 13.05
CA LYS A 391 13.68 -13.60 12.47
C LYS A 391 13.47 -14.71 11.44
N GLU A 392 12.60 -15.69 11.73
CA GLU A 392 12.23 -16.75 10.79
C GLU A 392 11.49 -16.25 9.55
N MET A 393 10.66 -15.22 9.69
CA MET A 393 10.03 -14.55 8.56
C MET A 393 11.03 -13.73 7.73
N GLY A 394 12.15 -13.31 8.33
CA GLY A 394 13.19 -12.50 7.70
C GLY A 394 12.96 -10.99 7.81
N ILE A 395 12.26 -10.55 8.88
CA ILE A 395 12.18 -9.15 9.32
C ILE A 395 13.59 -8.65 9.71
N ASN A 396 13.87 -7.37 9.43
CA ASN A 396 15.12 -6.72 9.83
C ASN A 396 14.91 -5.34 10.48
N ALA A 397 13.67 -4.90 10.64
CA ALA A 397 13.33 -3.67 11.36
C ALA A 397 11.96 -3.79 12.05
N ILE A 398 11.80 -3.10 13.19
CA ILE A 398 10.48 -2.73 13.73
C ILE A 398 10.32 -1.21 13.70
N ARG A 399 9.07 -0.75 13.60
CA ARG A 399 8.72 0.67 13.76
C ARG A 399 8.04 0.86 15.12
N LEU A 400 8.59 1.78 15.91
CA LEU A 400 8.11 2.16 17.24
C LEU A 400 7.99 3.68 17.33
N TYR A 401 7.15 4.17 18.24
CA TYR A 401 7.20 5.56 18.70
C TYR A 401 7.72 5.57 20.13
N ALA A 402 8.72 6.40 20.41
CA ALA A 402 9.16 6.62 21.79
C ALA A 402 8.09 7.44 22.53
N GLY A 403 7.74 7.04 23.74
CA GLY A 403 6.76 7.73 24.57
C GLY A 403 7.13 9.17 24.90
N ASN A 404 6.10 9.98 25.12
CA ASN A 404 6.21 11.32 25.69
C ASN A 404 5.70 11.27 27.13
N LYS A 405 6.16 12.19 27.96
CA LYS A 405 5.66 12.31 29.33
C LYS A 405 4.13 12.53 29.34
N PRO A 406 3.38 11.82 30.20
CA PRO A 406 1.95 12.08 30.34
C PRO A 406 1.68 13.50 30.87
N GLY A 407 0.89 14.28 30.13
CA GLY A 407 0.39 15.59 30.58
C GLY A 407 1.38 16.76 30.52
N GLU A 408 2.66 16.55 30.18
CA GLU A 408 3.63 17.62 29.95
C GLU A 408 4.51 17.33 28.72
N PRO A 409 5.05 18.34 28.00
CA PRO A 409 5.97 18.07 26.90
C PRO A 409 7.32 17.57 27.42
N GLY A 410 7.95 16.68 26.67
CA GLY A 410 9.25 16.07 26.99
C GLY A 410 9.26 14.57 26.78
N TYR A 411 10.46 14.02 26.69
CA TYR A 411 10.69 12.58 26.53
C TYR A 411 10.49 11.84 27.87
N ASP A 412 9.80 10.70 27.85
CA ASP A 412 9.82 9.75 28.96
C ASP A 412 10.85 8.64 28.68
N SER A 413 12.02 8.74 29.30
CA SER A 413 13.09 7.75 29.15
C SER A 413 12.80 6.41 29.83
N SER A 414 11.74 6.31 30.64
CA SER A 414 11.30 5.03 31.23
C SER A 414 10.41 4.21 30.30
N ASP A 415 9.96 4.80 29.20
CA ASP A 415 9.09 4.18 28.20
C ASP A 415 9.84 3.18 27.29
N ILE A 416 11.14 3.42 27.02
CA ILE A 416 11.96 2.56 26.15
C ILE A 416 12.84 1.60 26.97
N ASN A 417 12.62 0.29 26.83
CA ASN A 417 13.55 -0.72 27.35
C ASN A 417 14.76 -0.89 26.40
N ALA A 418 15.72 0.04 26.47
CA ALA A 418 16.92 -0.01 25.63
C ALA A 418 17.70 -1.36 25.73
N PRO A 419 17.88 -1.99 26.91
CA PRO A 419 18.45 -3.35 26.99
C PRO A 419 17.73 -4.39 26.12
N LEU A 420 16.40 -4.45 26.15
CA LEU A 420 15.61 -5.35 25.29
C LEU A 420 15.85 -5.07 23.79
N LEU A 421 15.85 -3.80 23.40
CA LEU A 421 16.05 -3.41 22.01
C LEU A 421 17.49 -3.66 21.51
N ARG A 422 18.49 -3.61 22.39
CA ARG A 422 19.85 -4.08 22.08
C ARG A 422 19.87 -5.59 21.87
N GLU A 423 19.22 -6.37 22.74
CA GLU A 423 19.12 -7.83 22.54
C GLU A 423 18.38 -8.21 21.25
N LEU A 424 17.31 -7.48 20.89
CA LEU A 424 16.61 -7.61 19.61
C LEU A 424 17.58 -7.47 18.43
N TYR A 425 18.40 -6.42 18.44
CA TYR A 425 19.40 -6.19 17.41
C TYR A 425 20.52 -7.25 17.42
N GLU A 426 21.13 -7.51 18.58
CA GLU A 426 22.29 -8.39 18.71
C GLU A 426 21.98 -9.87 18.42
N LYS A 427 20.82 -10.37 18.87
CA LYS A 427 20.44 -11.79 18.74
C LYS A 427 19.62 -12.07 17.48
N PHE A 428 18.81 -11.12 17.01
CA PHE A 428 17.87 -11.33 15.90
C PHE A 428 18.21 -10.50 14.65
N GLY A 429 19.10 -9.50 14.73
CA GLY A 429 19.50 -8.66 13.60
C GLY A 429 18.45 -7.61 13.23
N ILE A 430 17.49 -7.34 14.12
CA ILE A 430 16.35 -6.45 13.88
C ILE A 430 16.68 -5.07 14.45
N ARG A 431 16.64 -4.04 13.60
CA ARG A 431 16.84 -2.64 13.99
C ARG A 431 15.51 -1.94 14.32
N VAL A 432 15.56 -0.69 14.77
CA VAL A 432 14.39 0.12 15.14
C VAL A 432 14.35 1.41 14.30
N ILE A 433 13.21 1.64 13.66
CA ILE A 433 12.82 2.97 13.15
C ILE A 433 12.16 3.69 14.33
N MET A 434 12.80 4.75 14.84
CA MET A 434 12.39 5.40 16.07
C MET A 434 11.57 6.67 15.78
N GLY A 435 10.30 6.63 16.15
CA GLY A 435 9.31 7.66 15.86
C GLY A 435 9.12 8.69 16.98
N ASP A 436 8.83 9.93 16.58
CA ASP A 436 8.13 10.93 17.38
C ASP A 436 6.85 11.34 16.66
N PHE A 437 5.72 11.46 17.36
CA PHE A 437 4.43 11.79 16.73
C PHE A 437 4.37 13.21 16.15
N LEU A 438 5.31 14.09 16.50
CA LEU A 438 5.39 15.49 16.08
C LEU A 438 4.05 16.22 16.24
N GLY A 439 3.34 15.95 17.34
CA GLY A 439 2.03 16.52 17.65
C GLY A 439 0.82 15.80 17.05
N ALA A 440 0.99 14.70 16.31
CA ALA A 440 -0.13 13.79 16.01
C ALA A 440 -0.72 13.27 17.34
N TYR A 441 -2.05 13.14 17.39
CA TYR A 441 -2.83 12.82 18.60
C TYR A 441 -2.62 13.83 19.75
N THR A 442 -2.22 15.06 19.41
CA THR A 442 -1.71 16.13 20.31
C THR A 442 -0.46 15.80 21.13
N VAL A 443 0.13 14.62 20.90
CA VAL A 443 1.26 14.09 21.68
C VAL A 443 2.52 14.95 21.49
N GLY A 444 3.00 15.53 22.60
CA GLY A 444 4.20 16.37 22.64
C GLY A 444 4.00 17.86 22.30
N SER A 445 2.83 18.26 21.78
CA SER A 445 2.54 19.69 21.53
C SER A 445 2.12 20.45 22.80
N GLY A 446 1.49 19.75 23.74
CA GLY A 446 0.86 20.33 24.93
C GLY A 446 -0.55 20.89 24.67
N ALA A 447 -1.10 20.69 23.46
CA ALA A 447 -2.47 21.06 23.13
C ALA A 447 -3.49 20.06 23.71
N THR A 448 -4.67 20.56 24.07
CA THR A 448 -5.84 19.70 24.37
C THR A 448 -6.38 19.05 23.09
N TRP A 449 -7.16 17.98 23.24
CA TRP A 449 -7.79 17.29 22.10
C TRP A 449 -8.74 18.21 21.32
N GLU A 450 -9.45 19.09 22.02
CA GLU A 450 -10.38 20.08 21.49
C GLU A 450 -9.66 21.14 20.63
N GLU A 451 -8.51 21.63 21.08
CA GLU A 451 -7.65 22.57 20.34
C GLU A 451 -6.98 21.90 19.14
N GLY A 452 -6.37 20.73 19.36
CA GLY A 452 -5.51 20.07 18.38
C GLY A 452 -4.13 20.72 18.25
N THR A 453 -3.19 20.02 17.62
CA THR A 453 -1.85 20.57 17.36
C THR A 453 -1.89 21.62 16.27
N ASP A 454 -1.42 22.81 16.62
CA ASP A 454 -1.27 23.95 15.72
C ASP A 454 0.21 24.24 15.40
N TYR A 455 0.61 24.07 14.14
CA TYR A 455 1.99 24.35 13.65
C TYR A 455 2.26 25.84 13.40
N THR A 456 1.30 26.72 13.63
CA THR A 456 1.49 28.18 13.65
C THR A 456 1.68 28.73 15.07
N ASN A 457 1.42 27.91 16.11
CA ASN A 457 1.60 28.27 17.51
C ASN A 457 3.06 28.01 17.96
N PRO A 458 3.85 29.06 18.28
CA PRO A 458 5.26 28.91 18.62
C PRO A 458 5.50 28.11 19.91
N GLN A 459 4.55 28.06 20.84
CA GLN A 459 4.68 27.25 22.05
C GLN A 459 4.56 25.75 21.73
N HIS A 460 3.64 25.36 20.85
CA HIS A 460 3.52 23.98 20.39
C HIS A 460 4.79 23.55 19.65
N LEU A 461 5.31 24.39 18.76
CA LEU A 461 6.56 24.12 18.03
C LEU A 461 7.75 23.93 18.99
N ALA A 462 7.90 24.81 19.98
CA ALA A 462 8.96 24.71 20.99
C ALA A 462 8.84 23.44 21.85
N ASN A 463 7.61 23.08 22.24
CA ASN A 463 7.32 21.87 23.01
C ASN A 463 7.70 20.58 22.25
N MET A 464 7.27 20.48 20.98
CA MET A 464 7.59 19.34 20.12
C MET A 464 9.09 19.27 19.82
N LYS A 465 9.72 20.39 19.43
CA LYS A 465 11.16 20.43 19.11
C LYS A 465 12.03 20.07 20.33
N ARG A 466 11.66 20.50 21.54
CA ARG A 466 12.32 20.06 22.77
C ARG A 466 12.17 18.55 22.99
N THR A 467 10.96 18.02 22.82
CA THR A 467 10.69 16.58 23.01
C THR A 467 11.51 15.72 22.04
N VAL A 468 11.59 16.09 20.76
CA VAL A 468 12.43 15.40 19.78
C VAL A 468 13.92 15.50 20.15
N ARG A 469 14.41 16.67 20.58
CA ARG A 469 15.79 16.84 21.04
C ARG A 469 16.14 15.87 22.18
N GLU A 470 15.30 15.81 23.20
CA GLU A 470 15.50 14.95 24.38
C GLU A 470 15.57 13.45 23.97
N LYS A 471 14.76 13.01 22.99
CA LYS A 471 14.83 11.65 22.42
C LYS A 471 16.13 11.38 21.67
N VAL A 472 16.55 12.32 20.82
CA VAL A 472 17.75 12.18 19.99
C VAL A 472 18.99 12.15 20.86
N GLU A 473 19.10 13.06 21.83
CA GLU A 473 20.20 13.10 22.80
C GLU A 473 20.30 11.82 23.65
N ALA A 474 19.18 11.12 23.88
CA ALA A 474 19.14 9.88 24.66
C ALA A 474 19.39 8.59 23.86
N LEU A 475 19.03 8.53 22.56
CA LEU A 475 18.98 7.26 21.80
C LEU A 475 19.87 7.23 20.54
N LYS A 476 20.45 8.34 20.09
CA LYS A 476 21.25 8.39 18.85
C LYS A 476 22.45 7.44 18.79
N ASP A 477 23.02 7.10 19.95
CA ASP A 477 24.20 6.24 20.07
C ASP A 477 23.81 4.75 20.24
N GLU A 478 22.51 4.41 20.18
CA GLU A 478 22.02 3.04 20.31
C GLU A 478 22.27 2.21 19.04
N PRO A 479 22.87 1.00 19.15
CA PRO A 479 23.27 0.21 17.98
C PRO A 479 22.07 -0.35 17.20
N PHE A 480 20.89 -0.42 17.84
CA PHE A 480 19.66 -0.87 17.21
C PHE A 480 19.02 0.20 16.32
N LEU A 481 19.38 1.48 16.44
CA LEU A 481 18.75 2.56 15.66
C LEU A 481 19.00 2.38 14.15
N LEU A 482 18.00 2.70 13.33
CA LEU A 482 18.09 2.69 11.86
C LEU A 482 17.92 4.09 11.29
N MET A 483 16.88 4.80 11.73
CA MET A 483 16.53 6.15 11.29
C MET A 483 15.51 6.76 12.26
N TRP A 484 15.43 8.08 12.24
CA TRP A 484 14.41 8.85 12.92
C TRP A 484 13.16 8.97 12.03
N LEU A 485 11.97 8.91 12.63
CA LEU A 485 10.70 9.14 11.93
C LEU A 485 9.92 10.28 12.61
N LEU A 486 9.76 11.38 11.89
CA LEU A 486 8.99 12.53 12.34
C LEU A 486 7.53 12.40 11.87
N GLY A 487 6.59 12.39 12.81
CA GLY A 487 5.15 12.37 12.54
C GLY A 487 4.53 10.97 12.40
N ASN A 488 3.22 10.91 12.55
CA ASN A 488 2.33 9.85 12.05
C ASN A 488 1.08 10.53 11.46
N GLU A 489 0.97 10.57 10.13
CA GLU A 489 -0.24 11.05 9.43
C GLU A 489 -0.72 12.45 9.87
N ASN A 490 0.22 13.32 10.27
CA ASN A 490 -0.10 14.67 10.77
C ASN A 490 -0.92 15.46 9.73
N ASN A 491 -0.67 15.24 8.44
CA ASN A 491 -1.38 15.85 7.32
C ASN A 491 -2.83 15.37 7.11
N MET A 492 -3.36 14.47 7.95
CA MET A 492 -4.77 14.10 7.99
C MET A 492 -5.66 15.32 8.33
N PRO A 493 -6.87 15.45 7.75
CA PRO A 493 -7.78 16.56 8.06
C PRO A 493 -8.23 16.59 9.54
N MET A 494 -8.25 17.78 10.16
CA MET A 494 -8.78 17.97 11.54
C MET A 494 -10.26 17.58 11.72
N THR A 495 -10.99 17.44 10.61
CA THR A 495 -12.40 17.01 10.58
C THR A 495 -12.58 15.51 10.80
N GLU A 496 -11.52 14.72 10.72
CA GLU A 496 -11.60 13.29 11.03
C GLU A 496 -11.95 13.05 12.50
N ALA A 497 -12.86 12.10 12.70
CA ALA A 497 -13.46 11.78 14.00
C ALA A 497 -13.56 10.27 14.26
N HIS A 498 -12.71 9.47 13.60
CA HIS A 498 -12.52 8.04 13.85
C HIS A 498 -11.35 7.79 14.81
N THR A 499 -11.16 6.53 15.24
CA THR A 499 -10.19 6.14 16.27
C THR A 499 -8.73 6.54 15.95
N ASN A 500 -8.39 6.62 14.66
CA ASN A 500 -7.05 6.98 14.18
C ASN A 500 -6.87 8.49 13.86
N ALA A 501 -7.81 9.37 14.24
CA ALA A 501 -7.76 10.80 13.91
C ALA A 501 -6.59 11.54 14.60
N THR A 502 -5.71 12.18 13.83
CA THR A 502 -4.46 12.76 14.36
C THR A 502 -4.58 14.16 14.96
N ARG A 503 -5.71 14.86 14.76
CA ARG A 503 -6.03 16.18 15.36
C ARG A 503 -4.92 17.24 15.21
N THR A 504 -4.36 17.39 14.01
CA THR A 504 -3.38 18.46 13.70
C THR A 504 -3.80 19.33 12.53
N ASN A 505 -3.35 20.58 12.49
CA ASN A 505 -3.67 21.50 11.40
C ASN A 505 -2.70 21.45 10.19
N ALA A 506 -1.82 20.45 10.08
CA ALA A 506 -0.82 20.37 9.00
C ALA A 506 -1.44 20.39 7.60
N GLY A 507 -2.56 19.70 7.38
CA GLY A 507 -3.26 19.73 6.08
C GLY A 507 -3.85 21.10 5.72
N ALA A 508 -4.16 21.94 6.71
CA ALA A 508 -4.68 23.29 6.52
C ALA A 508 -3.57 24.36 6.44
N TYR A 509 -2.41 24.12 7.06
CA TYR A 509 -1.25 25.01 7.07
C TYR A 509 0.03 24.29 6.61
N PRO A 510 0.05 23.76 5.37
CA PRO A 510 1.09 22.82 4.95
C PRO A 510 2.48 23.46 4.81
N GLU A 511 2.57 24.76 4.49
CA GLU A 511 3.86 25.48 4.53
C GLU A 511 4.41 25.61 5.96
N ALA A 512 3.56 25.89 6.96
CA ALA A 512 4.00 25.99 8.35
C ALA A 512 4.51 24.64 8.87
N TYR A 513 3.77 23.56 8.58
CA TYR A 513 4.19 22.21 8.92
C TYR A 513 5.50 21.82 8.23
N ALA A 514 5.61 22.00 6.91
CA ALA A 514 6.82 21.66 6.15
C ALA A 514 8.07 22.41 6.67
N ARG A 515 7.95 23.70 6.99
CA ARG A 515 9.03 24.48 7.61
C ARG A 515 9.43 23.94 8.97
N PHE A 516 8.46 23.59 9.82
CA PHE A 516 8.75 23.04 11.14
C PHE A 516 9.42 21.66 11.06
N VAL A 517 8.96 20.77 10.17
CA VAL A 517 9.60 19.47 9.92
C VAL A 517 11.06 19.66 9.49
N ASN A 518 11.35 20.67 8.65
CA ASN A 518 12.73 20.99 8.28
C ASN A 518 13.57 21.45 9.47
N GLU A 519 13.03 22.38 10.28
CA GLU A 519 13.70 22.94 11.46
C GLU A 519 14.02 21.88 12.53
N VAL A 520 13.23 20.80 12.57
CA VAL A 520 13.46 19.62 13.42
C VAL A 520 14.44 18.65 12.76
N ALA A 521 14.38 18.44 11.45
CA ALA A 521 15.35 17.61 10.71
C ALA A 521 16.78 18.20 10.78
N GLU A 522 16.93 19.51 10.57
CA GLU A 522 18.19 20.27 10.77
C GLU A 522 18.77 20.00 12.16
N MET A 523 17.94 20.12 13.20
CA MET A 523 18.34 19.88 14.58
C MET A 523 18.75 18.41 14.83
N ILE A 524 18.08 17.44 14.21
CA ILE A 524 18.49 16.02 14.32
C ILE A 524 19.85 15.83 13.67
N HIS A 525 20.09 16.37 12.47
CA HIS A 525 21.37 16.25 11.79
C HIS A 525 22.54 16.90 12.56
N GLU A 526 22.29 18.01 13.27
CA GLU A 526 23.27 18.63 14.18
C GLU A 526 23.63 17.72 15.37
N LEU A 527 22.67 16.94 15.89
CA LEU A 527 22.82 16.10 17.06
C LEU A 527 23.32 14.68 16.74
N ASP A 528 22.88 14.14 15.60
CA ASP A 528 23.06 12.77 15.13
C ASP A 528 23.29 12.74 13.60
N PRO A 529 24.54 12.88 13.13
CA PRO A 529 24.89 12.77 11.72
C PRO A 529 24.94 11.31 11.20
N ASN A 530 24.62 10.32 12.04
CA ASN A 530 24.75 8.89 11.73
C ASN A 530 23.46 8.26 11.18
N HIS A 531 22.29 8.86 11.45
CA HIS A 531 20.98 8.30 11.15
C HIS A 531 20.11 9.27 10.34
N PRO A 532 19.52 8.83 9.21
CA PRO A 532 18.62 9.65 8.40
C PRO A 532 17.35 10.09 9.11
N VAL A 533 16.73 11.17 8.62
CA VAL A 533 15.42 11.66 9.06
C VAL A 533 14.31 11.39 8.03
N ALA A 534 13.38 10.51 8.39
CA ALA A 534 12.15 10.23 7.66
C ALA A 534 10.98 11.11 8.15
N ILE A 535 10.00 11.33 7.27
CA ILE A 535 8.70 11.98 7.57
C ILE A 535 7.57 10.95 7.46
N GLY A 536 6.62 10.92 8.40
CA GLY A 536 5.49 9.99 8.42
C GLY A 536 4.20 10.62 7.89
N ASN A 537 3.90 10.41 6.61
CA ASN A 537 2.74 11.02 5.94
C ASN A 537 1.58 10.04 5.75
N LEU A 538 0.35 10.57 5.74
CA LEU A 538 -0.77 9.95 5.04
C LEU A 538 -0.66 10.31 3.55
N GLU A 539 -0.47 9.31 2.68
CA GLU A 539 -0.38 9.48 1.23
C GLU A 539 0.66 10.57 0.77
N THR A 540 0.52 11.12 -0.44
CA THR A 540 1.53 11.93 -1.12
C THR A 540 1.30 13.45 -1.10
N TYR A 541 0.28 13.90 -0.35
CA TYR A 541 -0.32 15.24 -0.49
C TYR A 541 0.65 16.42 -0.35
N LEU A 542 1.59 16.38 0.61
CA LEU A 542 2.48 17.52 0.94
C LEU A 542 3.84 17.49 0.22
N THR A 543 4.00 16.67 -0.82
CA THR A 543 5.29 16.53 -1.52
C THR A 543 5.77 17.83 -2.17
N LYS A 544 4.88 18.73 -2.61
CA LYS A 544 5.24 20.04 -3.19
C LYS A 544 5.83 20.97 -2.13
N GLU A 545 5.26 20.98 -0.93
CA GLU A 545 5.68 21.81 0.19
C GLU A 545 7.01 21.33 0.76
N TYR A 546 7.20 20.01 0.91
CA TYR A 546 8.50 19.47 1.34
C TYR A 546 9.62 19.76 0.33
N ASN A 547 9.36 19.66 -0.96
CA ASN A 547 10.33 20.02 -2.00
C ASN A 547 10.74 21.50 -1.97
N ARG A 548 9.88 22.38 -1.44
CA ARG A 548 10.12 23.82 -1.36
C ARG A 548 10.66 24.28 -0.01
N PHE A 549 10.30 23.62 1.07
CA PHE A 549 10.51 24.10 2.45
C PHE A 549 11.17 23.08 3.38
N SER A 550 11.36 21.83 2.93
CA SER A 550 11.94 20.75 3.73
C SER A 550 13.08 19.99 3.03
N PRO A 551 14.10 20.69 2.50
CA PRO A 551 15.24 20.04 1.85
C PRO A 551 15.94 19.01 2.74
N GLU A 552 15.94 19.19 4.05
CA GLU A 552 16.66 18.31 4.97
C GLU A 552 16.04 16.93 5.17
N ILE A 553 14.75 16.72 4.88
CA ILE A 553 14.15 15.38 4.97
C ILE A 553 14.89 14.41 4.03
N ASP A 554 15.35 13.29 4.59
CA ASP A 554 16.10 12.25 3.90
C ASP A 554 15.20 11.24 3.19
N VAL A 555 14.13 10.82 3.86
CA VAL A 555 13.26 9.73 3.40
C VAL A 555 11.83 10.23 3.37
N PHE A 556 11.17 10.09 2.22
CA PHE A 556 9.73 10.26 2.16
C PHE A 556 9.07 8.98 2.70
N GLY A 557 8.67 9.02 3.97
CA GLY A 557 7.85 7.98 4.58
C GLY A 557 6.37 8.21 4.25
N VAL A 558 5.65 7.12 4.00
CA VAL A 558 4.24 7.17 3.62
C VAL A 558 3.46 5.95 4.09
N ASN A 559 2.37 6.20 4.82
CA ASN A 559 1.31 5.24 5.09
C ASN A 559 0.41 5.21 3.85
N ALA A 560 0.26 4.03 3.23
CA ALA A 560 -0.38 3.91 1.93
C ALA A 560 -1.25 2.65 1.83
N TYR A 561 -2.56 2.86 1.75
CA TYR A 561 -3.57 1.81 1.66
C TYR A 561 -4.24 1.83 0.28
N ARG A 562 -3.45 1.75 -0.80
CA ARG A 562 -3.90 1.89 -2.21
C ARG A 562 -4.51 0.62 -2.84
N GLY A 563 -4.85 -0.37 -2.03
CA GLY A 563 -5.66 -1.53 -2.43
C GLY A 563 -4.88 -2.73 -2.96
N GLY A 564 -5.59 -3.86 -3.15
CA GLY A 564 -5.00 -5.17 -3.48
C GLY A 564 -4.32 -5.33 -4.85
N LYS A 565 -4.02 -4.23 -5.54
CA LYS A 565 -3.24 -4.17 -6.80
C LYS A 565 -1.88 -3.45 -6.64
N GLY A 566 -1.48 -3.09 -5.41
CA GLY A 566 -0.21 -2.41 -5.11
C GLY A 566 -0.36 -0.90 -4.98
N PHE A 567 0.75 -0.16 -5.12
CA PHE A 567 0.82 1.28 -4.83
C PHE A 567 0.62 2.18 -6.07
N GLY A 568 0.43 1.58 -7.24
CA GLY A 568 0.16 2.30 -8.48
C GLY A 568 1.36 3.15 -8.94
N ASP A 569 1.18 4.47 -9.00
CA ASP A 569 2.22 5.41 -9.44
C ASP A 569 2.96 6.14 -8.29
N LEU A 570 2.66 5.82 -7.02
CA LEU A 570 3.22 6.45 -5.80
C LEU A 570 4.72 6.74 -5.89
N PHE A 571 5.51 5.72 -6.25
CA PHE A 571 6.96 5.84 -6.35
C PHE A 571 7.44 6.82 -7.43
N ARG A 572 6.71 6.90 -8.56
CA ARG A 572 6.99 7.84 -9.66
C ARG A 572 6.46 9.24 -9.35
N GLU A 573 5.35 9.35 -8.65
CA GLU A 573 4.82 10.61 -8.12
C GLU A 573 5.88 11.30 -7.25
N ILE A 574 6.37 10.64 -6.20
CA ILE A 574 7.40 11.17 -5.30
C ILE A 574 8.72 11.45 -6.03
N GLN A 575 9.13 10.60 -6.98
CA GLN A 575 10.32 10.83 -7.82
C GLN A 575 10.24 12.14 -8.62
N ARG A 576 9.04 12.63 -8.95
CA ARG A 576 8.83 13.88 -9.71
C ARG A 576 8.58 15.08 -8.82
N SER A 577 7.84 14.91 -7.71
CA SER A 577 7.45 16.02 -6.84
C SER A 577 8.49 16.38 -5.79
N PHE A 578 9.33 15.43 -5.34
CA PHE A 578 10.31 15.65 -4.26
C PHE A 578 11.69 14.98 -4.46
N ASP A 579 11.78 13.93 -5.27
CA ASP A 579 13.00 13.09 -5.48
C ASP A 579 13.74 12.74 -4.16
N ARG A 580 13.08 11.89 -3.37
CA ARG A 580 13.66 11.23 -2.20
C ARG A 580 13.47 9.71 -2.26
N PRO A 581 14.29 8.92 -1.54
CA PRO A 581 13.99 7.52 -1.28
C PRO A 581 12.66 7.39 -0.55
N VAL A 582 11.92 6.33 -0.88
CA VAL A 582 10.57 6.07 -0.39
C VAL A 582 10.58 4.86 0.54
N LEU A 583 10.13 5.07 1.78
CA LEU A 583 9.80 4.03 2.72
C LEU A 583 8.27 4.00 2.87
N VAL A 584 7.63 2.86 2.58
CA VAL A 584 6.22 2.72 2.92
C VAL A 584 6.12 2.44 4.42
N THR A 585 5.79 3.44 5.23
CA THR A 585 5.85 3.40 6.71
C THR A 585 4.72 2.62 7.36
N GLU A 586 3.63 2.41 6.61
CA GLU A 586 2.58 1.42 6.89
C GLU A 586 1.94 0.94 5.58
N TYR A 587 1.69 -0.36 5.49
CA TYR A 587 0.81 -0.96 4.50
C TYR A 587 0.27 -2.32 4.95
N GLY A 588 -0.95 -2.63 4.51
CA GLY A 588 -1.59 -3.92 4.73
C GLY A 588 -3.08 -3.89 4.42
N CYS A 589 -3.77 -4.95 4.82
CA CYS A 589 -5.22 -4.94 5.02
C CYS A 589 -5.58 -5.92 6.14
N ASP A 590 -6.82 -5.82 6.62
CA ASP A 590 -7.34 -6.77 7.57
C ASP A 590 -7.53 -8.17 6.98
N ALA A 591 -7.66 -9.15 7.88
CA ALA A 591 -7.90 -10.55 7.59
C ALA A 591 -9.36 -10.96 7.77
N TYR A 592 -10.32 -10.03 7.75
CA TYR A 592 -11.75 -10.34 7.86
C TYR A 592 -12.49 -10.02 6.55
N PHE A 593 -13.73 -10.49 6.44
CA PHE A 593 -14.62 -10.18 5.33
C PHE A 593 -16.07 -10.28 5.80
N GLU A 594 -16.83 -9.21 5.65
CA GLU A 594 -18.21 -9.13 6.18
C GLU A 594 -19.09 -10.27 5.61
N GLY A 595 -19.66 -11.07 6.51
CA GLY A 595 -20.51 -12.21 6.15
C GLY A 595 -19.77 -13.47 5.64
N ARG A 596 -18.44 -13.46 5.50
CA ARG A 596 -17.62 -14.67 5.18
C ARG A 596 -16.69 -15.09 6.31
N GLY A 597 -16.31 -14.19 7.21
CA GLY A 597 -15.35 -14.46 8.29
C GLY A 597 -13.90 -14.25 7.84
N GLU A 598 -12.95 -14.92 8.51
CA GLU A 598 -11.51 -14.72 8.32
C GLU A 598 -11.03 -15.02 6.87
N ASP A 599 -10.57 -14.01 6.13
CA ASP A 599 -10.03 -14.11 4.77
C ASP A 599 -8.50 -13.91 4.70
N GLN A 600 -7.77 -14.85 5.30
CA GLN A 600 -6.31 -14.89 5.20
C GLN A 600 -5.79 -14.98 3.74
N VAL A 601 -6.62 -15.37 2.76
CA VAL A 601 -6.20 -15.43 1.34
C VAL A 601 -6.26 -14.05 0.71
N GLY A 602 -7.33 -13.28 0.98
CA GLY A 602 -7.44 -11.87 0.64
C GLY A 602 -6.27 -11.08 1.21
N GLN A 603 -6.00 -11.22 2.52
CA GLN A 603 -4.85 -10.59 3.18
C GLN A 603 -3.53 -10.96 2.51
N ALA A 604 -3.20 -12.25 2.39
CA ALA A 604 -1.94 -12.67 1.78
C ALA A 604 -1.75 -12.17 0.34
N SER A 605 -2.84 -12.12 -0.45
CA SER A 605 -2.81 -11.58 -1.82
C SER A 605 -2.56 -10.07 -1.84
N TYR A 606 -3.19 -9.29 -0.95
CA TYR A 606 -2.97 -7.84 -0.84
C TYR A 606 -1.49 -7.54 -0.55
N HIS A 607 -0.95 -8.19 0.49
CA HIS A 607 0.44 -8.03 0.92
C HIS A 607 1.44 -8.49 -0.16
N GLU A 608 1.13 -9.53 -0.96
CA GLU A 608 1.99 -9.96 -2.07
C GLU A 608 2.10 -8.88 -3.17
N TYR A 609 0.99 -8.24 -3.56
CA TYR A 609 1.03 -7.15 -4.55
C TYR A 609 1.74 -5.90 -4.01
N ALA A 610 1.55 -5.57 -2.73
CA ALA A 610 2.29 -4.47 -2.09
C ALA A 610 3.80 -4.75 -2.03
N LEU A 611 4.22 -5.93 -1.55
CA LEU A 611 5.63 -6.36 -1.53
C LEU A 611 6.25 -6.35 -2.94
N ARG A 612 5.49 -6.82 -3.93
CA ARG A 612 5.90 -6.83 -5.34
C ARG A 612 6.15 -5.43 -5.88
N ASP A 613 5.31 -4.45 -5.54
CA ASP A 613 5.50 -3.05 -5.94
C ASP A 613 6.67 -2.38 -5.22
N ILE A 614 6.86 -2.64 -3.92
CA ILE A 614 8.06 -2.22 -3.16
C ILE A 614 9.32 -2.73 -3.88
N VAL A 615 9.41 -4.04 -4.13
CA VAL A 615 10.60 -4.65 -4.72
C VAL A 615 10.84 -4.19 -6.16
N LEU A 616 9.82 -4.10 -7.00
CA LEU A 616 10.00 -3.68 -8.40
C LEU A 616 10.38 -2.19 -8.53
N ASN A 617 10.15 -1.38 -7.50
CA ASN A 617 10.60 0.02 -7.41
C ASN A 617 11.93 0.20 -6.65
N GLN A 618 12.61 -0.86 -6.20
CA GLN A 618 13.96 -0.75 -5.61
C GLN A 618 15.02 -0.39 -6.63
N ALA A 619 16.13 0.20 -6.17
CA ALA A 619 17.32 0.39 -6.98
C ALA A 619 17.84 -0.94 -7.58
N ALA A 620 18.02 -0.92 -8.91
CA ALA A 620 18.30 -2.03 -9.84
C ALA A 620 17.05 -2.70 -10.44
N GLY A 621 15.86 -2.35 -9.97
CA GLY A 621 14.57 -2.77 -10.51
C GLY A 621 14.17 -2.07 -11.82
N PRO A 622 13.06 -2.50 -12.45
CA PRO A 622 12.57 -1.98 -13.73
C PRO A 622 11.69 -0.72 -13.63
N ARG A 623 11.43 -0.17 -12.43
CA ARG A 623 10.49 0.95 -12.21
C ARG A 623 11.21 2.20 -11.70
N ALA A 624 10.62 2.96 -10.76
CA ALA A 624 11.14 4.27 -10.33
C ALA A 624 12.55 4.19 -9.71
N GLY A 625 12.86 3.09 -9.02
CA GLY A 625 14.18 2.83 -8.46
C GLY A 625 14.47 3.55 -7.14
N ASN A 626 13.45 4.12 -6.49
CA ASN A 626 13.55 4.88 -5.25
C ASN A 626 12.98 4.19 -4.00
N SER A 627 12.40 2.99 -4.08
CA SER A 627 11.95 2.26 -2.88
C SER A 627 13.13 1.75 -2.06
N ILE A 628 13.14 2.04 -0.76
CA ILE A 628 14.10 1.50 0.22
C ILE A 628 13.48 0.45 1.15
N GLY A 629 12.21 0.07 0.93
CA GLY A 629 11.52 -0.99 1.67
C GLY A 629 10.10 -0.59 2.08
N GLY A 630 9.58 -1.31 3.08
CA GLY A 630 8.29 -1.00 3.69
C GLY A 630 8.12 -1.67 5.06
N VAL A 631 7.14 -1.18 5.81
CA VAL A 631 6.74 -1.62 7.14
C VAL A 631 5.32 -2.13 7.09
N ILE A 632 5.13 -3.40 7.46
CA ILE A 632 3.81 -4.06 7.52
C ILE A 632 3.00 -3.45 8.67
N PHE A 633 1.75 -3.06 8.40
CA PHE A 633 0.74 -2.80 9.41
C PHE A 633 -0.24 -4.01 9.41
N GLU A 634 -0.18 -4.93 10.38
CA GLU A 634 0.72 -4.94 11.55
C GLU A 634 1.15 -6.35 11.98
N TRP A 635 1.97 -6.48 13.03
CA TRP A 635 2.43 -7.79 13.50
C TRP A 635 1.29 -8.62 14.11
N LEU A 636 0.61 -8.07 15.12
CA LEU A 636 -0.36 -8.77 15.96
C LEU A 636 -1.72 -8.06 15.91
N ASP A 637 -2.82 -8.82 15.87
CA ASP A 637 -4.17 -8.26 16.01
C ASP A 637 -4.34 -7.40 17.27
N GLU A 638 -4.96 -6.24 17.12
CA GLU A 638 -5.20 -5.29 18.21
C GLU A 638 -6.68 -5.20 18.57
N TRP A 639 -7.12 -6.09 19.49
CA TRP A 639 -8.53 -6.27 19.92
C TRP A 639 -9.16 -5.05 20.63
N TRP A 640 -8.48 -3.92 20.71
CA TRP A 640 -8.95 -2.69 21.34
C TRP A 640 -9.42 -1.63 20.34
N LYS A 641 -9.14 -1.81 19.04
CA LYS A 641 -9.36 -0.76 18.03
C LYS A 641 -10.84 -0.51 17.73
N ASN A 642 -11.71 -1.52 17.86
CA ASN A 642 -13.13 -1.33 17.61
C ASN A 642 -13.85 -0.77 18.84
N THR A 643 -14.28 0.48 18.74
CA THR A 643 -15.09 1.16 19.77
C THR A 643 -16.57 1.28 19.39
N LYS A 644 -16.99 0.71 18.25
CA LYS A 644 -18.34 0.85 17.69
C LYS A 644 -19.27 -0.33 17.96
N GLY A 645 -18.74 -1.50 18.30
CA GLY A 645 -19.52 -2.72 18.57
C GLY A 645 -20.39 -2.70 19.83
N GLY A 646 -20.17 -1.76 20.75
CA GLY A 646 -20.89 -1.67 22.03
C GLY A 646 -20.48 -2.72 23.07
N VAL A 647 -19.42 -3.50 22.78
CA VAL A 647 -18.69 -4.35 23.71
C VAL A 647 -17.59 -3.50 24.36
N GLU A 648 -17.12 -3.87 25.57
CA GLU A 648 -15.92 -3.25 26.15
C GLU A 648 -14.70 -3.57 25.26
N PRO A 649 -14.00 -2.56 24.71
CA PRO A 649 -12.86 -2.78 23.83
C PRO A 649 -11.78 -3.63 24.50
N GLY A 650 -11.14 -4.50 23.72
CA GLY A 650 -10.06 -5.37 24.19
C GLY A 650 -10.49 -6.78 24.56
N ILE A 651 -11.76 -7.03 24.91
CA ILE A 651 -12.18 -8.31 25.55
C ILE A 651 -12.63 -9.36 24.52
N VAL A 652 -13.23 -8.93 23.41
CA VAL A 652 -13.73 -9.80 22.34
C VAL A 652 -13.16 -9.29 21.03
N HIS A 653 -12.70 -10.19 20.15
CA HIS A 653 -12.29 -9.85 18.80
C HIS A 653 -13.53 -9.41 17.99
N ASP A 654 -13.72 -8.11 17.84
CA ASP A 654 -14.90 -7.54 17.18
C ASP A 654 -14.82 -7.77 15.65
N THR A 655 -15.97 -7.83 14.99
CA THR A 655 -16.10 -8.18 13.56
C THR A 655 -16.90 -7.15 12.76
N HIS A 656 -17.27 -6.03 13.37
CA HIS A 656 -17.89 -4.90 12.69
C HIS A 656 -16.83 -4.05 12.01
N SER A 657 -17.16 -3.49 10.84
CA SER A 657 -16.27 -2.56 10.15
C SER A 657 -16.37 -1.13 10.68
N GLU A 658 -15.25 -0.44 10.86
CA GLU A 658 -15.20 0.94 11.30
C GLU A 658 -15.27 1.95 10.15
N ALA A 659 -14.72 1.61 8.99
CA ALA A 659 -14.55 2.50 7.85
C ALA A 659 -14.68 1.79 6.49
N ALA A 660 -14.78 2.59 5.43
CA ALA A 660 -14.77 2.15 4.04
C ALA A 660 -13.36 2.27 3.47
N MET A 661 -12.76 1.16 3.04
CA MET A 661 -11.36 1.12 2.58
C MET A 661 -11.20 0.22 1.34
N PRO A 662 -10.16 0.38 0.50
CA PRO A 662 -9.93 -0.45 -0.70
C PRO A 662 -9.40 -1.86 -0.38
N PHE A 663 -9.93 -2.49 0.67
CA PHE A 663 -9.62 -3.84 1.14
C PHE A 663 -10.52 -4.89 0.45
N PRO A 664 -10.35 -6.21 0.69
CA PRO A 664 -10.99 -7.25 -0.13
C PRO A 664 -12.52 -7.21 -0.26
N ASP A 665 -13.27 -6.74 0.74
CA ASP A 665 -14.73 -6.48 0.67
C ASP A 665 -15.12 -4.99 0.48
N GLY A 666 -14.18 -4.06 0.66
CA GLY A 666 -14.46 -2.62 0.65
C GLY A 666 -14.59 -1.98 2.04
N LEU A 667 -14.27 -2.72 3.11
CA LEU A 667 -14.41 -2.32 4.51
C LEU A 667 -13.09 -2.52 5.26
N ALA A 668 -12.89 -1.77 6.34
CA ALA A 668 -11.82 -2.01 7.31
C ALA A 668 -12.41 -2.62 8.60
N HIS A 669 -11.76 -3.66 9.10
CA HIS A 669 -12.00 -4.27 10.41
C HIS A 669 -10.72 -4.09 11.24
N GLU A 670 -10.64 -3.01 12.01
CA GLU A 670 -9.37 -2.51 12.58
C GLU A 670 -8.67 -3.53 13.50
N GLU A 671 -9.40 -4.43 14.13
CA GLU A 671 -8.82 -5.45 15.02
C GLU A 671 -8.19 -6.65 14.28
N TRP A 672 -8.36 -6.76 12.95
CA TRP A 672 -7.94 -7.93 12.15
C TRP A 672 -6.72 -7.66 11.25
N PHE A 673 -6.02 -6.54 11.44
CA PHE A 673 -4.85 -6.14 10.64
C PHE A 673 -3.58 -6.97 10.87
N GLY A 674 -3.50 -7.79 11.93
CA GLY A 674 -2.33 -8.59 12.22
C GLY A 674 -2.01 -9.59 11.10
N ILE A 675 -0.74 -9.75 10.76
CA ILE A 675 -0.28 -10.95 10.01
C ILE A 675 -0.16 -12.18 10.94
N VAL A 676 -0.27 -11.95 12.25
CA VAL A 676 -0.43 -12.93 13.32
C VAL A 676 -1.65 -12.52 14.16
N GLY A 677 -2.52 -13.47 14.51
CA GLY A 677 -3.62 -13.22 15.46
C GLY A 677 -3.28 -13.63 16.88
N GLN A 678 -4.00 -13.08 17.87
CA GLN A 678 -3.89 -13.46 19.30
C GLN A 678 -4.53 -14.82 19.65
N GLY A 679 -4.86 -15.62 18.63
CA GLY A 679 -5.48 -16.94 18.78
C GLY A 679 -6.87 -16.86 19.41
N SER A 680 -7.11 -17.64 20.46
CA SER A 680 -8.34 -17.66 21.25
C SER A 680 -8.48 -16.46 22.20
N GLY A 681 -7.40 -15.70 22.44
CA GLY A 681 -7.31 -14.64 23.45
C GLY A 681 -7.22 -15.15 24.90
N LYS A 682 -7.54 -16.43 25.17
CA LYS A 682 -7.55 -17.04 26.50
C LYS A 682 -6.18 -16.98 27.19
N HIS A 683 -5.11 -17.22 26.43
CA HIS A 683 -3.72 -17.22 26.92
C HIS A 683 -2.96 -15.96 26.50
N SER A 684 -3.64 -14.82 26.32
CA SER A 684 -2.99 -13.54 26.03
C SER A 684 -2.07 -13.10 27.19
N PRO A 685 -0.82 -12.65 26.92
CA PRO A 685 -0.26 -12.26 25.62
C PRO A 685 0.61 -13.33 24.93
N PHE A 686 0.46 -14.62 25.27
CA PHE A 686 1.35 -15.70 24.80
C PHE A 686 0.92 -16.38 23.49
N GLU A 687 -0.38 -16.62 23.30
CA GLU A 687 -0.88 -17.38 22.14
C GLU A 687 -0.73 -16.62 20.81
N ARG A 688 -0.31 -17.31 19.75
CA ARG A 688 -0.16 -16.78 18.38
C ARG A 688 -0.80 -17.70 17.36
N ARG A 689 -1.52 -17.11 16.41
CA ARG A 689 -2.07 -17.81 15.22
C ARG A 689 -1.53 -17.17 13.95
N LEU A 690 -0.48 -17.78 13.37
CA LEU A 690 0.19 -17.26 12.16
C LEU A 690 -0.75 -17.33 10.94
N ARG A 691 -0.98 -16.20 10.26
CA ARG A 691 -1.81 -16.17 9.04
C ARG A 691 -1.01 -16.49 7.78
N LYS A 692 -1.72 -16.77 6.67
CA LYS A 692 -1.10 -16.99 5.34
C LYS A 692 -0.19 -15.84 4.90
N ALA A 693 -0.42 -14.60 5.34
CA ALA A 693 0.45 -13.47 5.08
C ALA A 693 1.87 -13.68 5.64
N TYR A 694 2.00 -14.15 6.90
CA TYR A 694 3.29 -14.49 7.50
C TYR A 694 4.07 -15.53 6.66
N PHE A 695 3.40 -16.62 6.25
CA PHE A 695 4.03 -17.65 5.44
C PHE A 695 4.40 -17.17 4.02
N MET A 696 3.60 -16.26 3.44
CA MET A 696 3.92 -15.59 2.18
C MET A 696 5.24 -14.81 2.31
N TYR A 697 5.37 -13.93 3.31
CA TYR A 697 6.60 -13.19 3.56
C TYR A 697 7.80 -14.11 3.85
N ARG A 698 7.64 -15.11 4.72
CA ARG A 698 8.67 -16.12 5.00
C ARG A 698 9.17 -16.79 3.72
N SER A 699 8.30 -17.06 2.74
CA SER A 699 8.69 -17.64 1.45
C SER A 699 9.51 -16.71 0.54
N TYR A 700 9.54 -15.41 0.83
CA TYR A 700 10.25 -14.37 0.05
C TYR A 700 11.48 -13.79 0.76
N TRP A 701 11.46 -13.76 2.09
CA TRP A 701 12.44 -13.08 2.93
C TRP A 701 13.25 -14.03 3.83
N GLY A 702 12.66 -15.17 4.21
CA GLY A 702 13.33 -16.20 5.01
C GLY A 702 14.55 -16.79 4.30
N THR A 703 15.53 -17.19 5.10
CA THR A 703 16.83 -17.74 4.67
C THR A 703 16.85 -19.26 4.66
#